data_AF-A0A1B4PRI2-F1
#
_entry.id   AF-A0A1B4PRI2-F1
#
_cell.length_a   1.000
_cell.length_b   1.000
_cell.length_c   1.000
_cell.angle_alpha   90.00
_cell.angle_beta   90.00
_cell.angle_gamma   90.00
#
_symmetry.space_group_name_H-M   'P 1'
#
loop_
_entity.id
_entity.type
_entity.pdbx_description
1 polymer ?
#
loop_
_entity_poly.entity_id
_entity_poly.type
_entity_poly.pdbx_seq_one_letter_code
_entity_poly.pdbx_strand_id
1 'polypeptide(L)'
;MKEQHPSIPRTLPRLTILLAVVNAVIFLLMWRQASFDSLSNGLLLDWGANFAPYTLTGQPWRLLTSAFLHGGWLHLLLNLYMLVMLGTVLESVGGSTRFGVTYLLSALGGSLASALWYGYHEVGGTSLAFGVALTTSAIRPVVSVGASGALMGLAGAAGAFALRMDLDRGRAAPMIINLKAVAQVIAINLVSGFFLSGIDQAAHVGGVVTGFIVGWVLYRSRATGRTPAGVVVPLALAVLGSAGMLVAAQHASSAELQEMRVDFDRERVRDRAQQAAKQQAETLAAQIRDDEQHRPAPVSPEQAAGTVIPVGKAPYAMVMGPSGKRLYVTDNDANTLVVVDVDTRKVVRTIAGEPFKTGLDGCQNNMCRGRGASGVVISPDERYAYVASMREDGLVRIDLTSGAIVDGVALGRFPRAIVASASHDRLFVLNSVDDTISVVSLTQWPQVLATLKLGDGDASGVDFGRQLSMWLSPDGRRLYANSTQRGAIVAFDTSTNQPVGSHPVDQDFVQAVPAASGDGTWFYDTSSVKWVDAANLTTLKTYPICRTSVHRFDGSGDGRLIAVNAYADPSLRVIKMATRRTVGEFPVAGGASQVIFSHDNRTLFALGAAGTLSFLSMDRSLDYLQGTGDGEFLCAASADGEAGGDGT
;
A
#
# COMPACT_ATOMS: atom_id res chain seq x y z
N MET A 1 -2.07 68.28 -48.79
CA MET A 1 -2.26 67.65 -47.47
C MET A 1 -3.01 66.33 -47.66
N LYS A 2 -2.31 65.20 -47.52
CA LYS A 2 -2.86 63.86 -47.25
C LYS A 2 -1.69 63.05 -46.70
N GLU A 3 -1.54 63.09 -45.37
CA GLU A 3 -0.58 62.25 -44.66
C GLU A 3 -0.95 60.78 -44.89
N GLN A 4 -0.08 60.05 -45.57
CA GLN A 4 -0.18 58.59 -45.69
C GLN A 4 0.45 57.98 -44.42
N HIS A 5 -0.40 57.51 -43.50
CA HIS A 5 0.06 56.63 -42.42
C HIS A 5 0.43 55.26 -43.02
N PRO A 6 1.65 54.74 -42.83
CA PRO A 6 2.01 53.41 -43.29
C PRO A 6 1.22 52.36 -42.51
N SER A 7 0.36 51.60 -43.19
CA SER A 7 -0.40 50.49 -42.63
C SER A 7 0.53 49.29 -42.36
N ILE A 8 0.62 48.88 -41.09
CA ILE A 8 1.39 47.73 -40.62
C ILE A 8 0.86 46.43 -41.28
N PRO A 9 1.72 45.56 -41.85
CA PRO A 9 1.30 44.22 -42.27
C PRO A 9 0.80 43.45 -41.05
N ARG A 10 -0.50 43.12 -40.99
CA ARG A 10 -1.09 42.29 -39.94
C ARG A 10 -0.70 40.83 -40.13
N THR A 11 0.54 40.48 -39.82
CA THR A 11 0.92 39.07 -39.64
C THR A 11 0.40 38.59 -38.29
N LEU A 12 -0.35 37.47 -38.28
CA LEU A 12 -0.82 36.86 -37.03
C LEU A 12 0.38 36.55 -36.11
N PRO A 13 0.36 36.93 -34.82
CA PRO A 13 1.47 36.67 -33.89
C PRO A 13 1.45 35.21 -33.40
N ARG A 14 1.86 34.29 -34.29
CA ARG A 14 1.71 32.84 -34.10
C ARG A 14 2.46 32.34 -32.87
N LEU A 15 3.70 32.79 -32.65
CA LEU A 15 4.50 32.31 -31.52
C LEU A 15 4.00 32.89 -30.19
N THR A 16 3.56 34.13 -30.19
CA THR A 16 2.92 34.75 -29.01
C THR A 16 1.69 33.97 -28.57
N ILE A 17 0.79 33.63 -29.51
CA ILE A 17 -0.41 32.83 -29.23
C ILE A 17 -0.02 31.43 -28.74
N LEU A 18 0.96 30.79 -29.38
CA LEU A 18 1.42 29.46 -28.97
C LEU A 18 1.93 29.46 -27.52
N LEU A 19 2.78 30.41 -27.15
CA LEU A 19 3.29 30.53 -25.78
C LEU A 19 2.16 30.80 -24.77
N ALA A 20 1.17 31.61 -25.13
CA ALA A 20 0.00 31.83 -24.28
C ALA A 20 -0.81 30.55 -24.04
N VAL A 21 -1.04 29.77 -25.11
CA VAL A 21 -1.74 28.47 -25.03
C VAL A 21 -0.94 27.47 -24.17
N VAL A 22 0.37 27.37 -24.38
CA VAL A 22 1.24 26.47 -23.60
C VAL A 22 1.18 26.80 -22.11
N ASN A 23 1.30 28.08 -21.74
CA ASN A 23 1.19 28.52 -20.35
C ASN A 23 -0.17 28.17 -19.73
N ALA A 24 -1.26 28.40 -20.47
CA ALA A 24 -2.61 28.07 -20.01
C ALA A 24 -2.81 26.55 -19.83
N VAL A 25 -2.33 25.73 -20.78
CA VAL A 25 -2.44 24.26 -20.70
C VAL A 25 -1.64 23.71 -19.52
N ILE A 26 -0.39 24.15 -19.33
CA ILE A 26 0.45 23.71 -18.21
C ILE A 26 -0.23 24.06 -16.88
N PHE A 27 -0.74 25.28 -16.74
CA PHE A 27 -1.47 25.69 -15.55
C PHE A 27 -2.71 24.83 -15.27
N LEU A 28 -3.52 24.53 -16.30
CA LEU A 28 -4.70 23.68 -16.14
C LEU A 28 -4.36 22.26 -15.71
N LEU A 29 -3.28 21.67 -16.24
CA LEU A 29 -2.84 20.33 -15.86
C LEU A 29 -2.33 20.31 -14.41
N MET A 30 -1.58 21.32 -14.01
CA MET A 30 -1.10 21.47 -12.63
C MET A 30 -2.26 21.72 -11.64
N TRP A 31 -3.24 22.55 -12.02
CA TRP A 31 -4.40 22.86 -11.18
C TRP A 31 -5.26 21.62 -10.85
N ARG A 32 -5.31 20.61 -11.73
CA ARG A 32 -6.00 19.34 -11.46
C ARG A 32 -5.42 18.54 -10.29
N GLN A 33 -4.17 18.83 -9.90
CA GLN A 33 -3.47 18.18 -8.81
C GLN A 33 -3.45 19.04 -7.53
N ALA A 34 -4.08 20.23 -7.55
CA ALA A 34 -4.12 21.13 -6.41
C ALA A 34 -5.14 20.64 -5.36
N SER A 35 -4.82 20.83 -4.07
CA SER A 35 -5.78 20.74 -2.98
C SER A 35 -6.63 22.02 -2.92
N PHE A 36 -7.89 21.90 -2.45
CA PHE A 36 -8.89 22.98 -2.45
C PHE A 36 -8.26 24.36 -2.10
N ASP A 37 -8.30 25.26 -3.09
CA ASP A 37 -7.92 26.68 -3.11
C ASP A 37 -6.44 27.13 -3.17
N SER A 38 -5.42 26.25 -3.22
CA SER A 38 -4.04 26.74 -3.43
C SER A 38 -3.07 25.76 -4.09
N LEU A 39 -2.15 26.31 -4.88
CA LEU A 39 -0.98 25.60 -5.39
C LEU A 39 0.11 25.62 -4.31
N SER A 40 0.37 24.47 -3.69
CA SER A 40 1.42 24.35 -2.68
C SER A 40 2.81 24.50 -3.30
N ASN A 41 3.77 25.00 -2.52
CA ASN A 41 5.18 25.04 -2.93
C ASN A 41 5.71 23.64 -3.32
N GLY A 42 5.27 22.59 -2.62
CA GLY A 42 5.62 21.21 -2.96
C GLY A 42 5.17 20.81 -4.37
N LEU A 43 3.93 21.15 -4.75
CA LEU A 43 3.41 20.89 -6.10
C LEU A 43 4.15 21.72 -7.16
N LEU A 44 4.41 23.00 -6.89
CA LEU A 44 5.19 23.84 -7.80
C LEU A 44 6.61 23.28 -8.02
N LEU A 45 7.25 22.78 -6.97
CA LEU A 45 8.56 22.13 -7.05
C LEU A 45 8.51 20.81 -7.83
N ASP A 46 7.46 20.01 -7.70
CA ASP A 46 7.25 18.80 -8.52
C ASP A 46 7.14 19.14 -10.02
N TRP A 47 6.51 20.26 -10.34
CA TRP A 47 6.34 20.73 -11.71
C TRP A 47 7.54 21.49 -12.28
N GLY A 48 8.58 21.74 -11.47
CA GLY A 48 9.81 22.36 -11.95
C GLY A 48 9.99 23.83 -11.60
N ALA A 49 9.39 24.31 -10.51
CA ALA A 49 9.63 25.66 -10.02
C ALA A 49 11.12 25.90 -9.74
N ASN A 50 11.54 27.15 -9.90
CA ASN A 50 12.91 27.55 -9.66
C ASN A 50 13.12 27.66 -8.16
N PHE A 51 14.12 26.93 -7.66
CA PHE A 51 14.41 26.88 -6.24
C PHE A 51 15.91 26.64 -6.09
N ALA A 52 16.61 27.62 -5.53
CA ALA A 52 18.07 27.65 -5.56
C ALA A 52 18.74 26.33 -5.08
N PRO A 53 18.29 25.70 -3.96
CA PRO A 53 18.84 24.41 -3.54
C PRO A 53 18.69 23.30 -4.56
N TYR A 54 17.66 23.27 -5.40
CA TYR A 54 17.54 22.28 -6.48
C TYR A 54 18.22 22.74 -7.77
N THR A 55 17.97 23.99 -8.19
CA THR A 55 18.43 24.53 -9.46
C THR A 55 19.96 24.56 -9.53
N LEU A 56 20.63 24.97 -8.46
CA LEU A 56 22.09 25.15 -8.41
C LEU A 56 22.86 23.88 -8.00
N THR A 57 22.18 22.84 -7.51
CA THR A 57 22.85 21.59 -7.04
C THR A 57 22.55 20.36 -7.89
N GLY A 58 21.90 20.52 -9.05
CA GLY A 58 21.74 19.40 -10.00
C GLY A 58 20.48 19.38 -10.85
N GLN A 59 19.56 20.35 -10.70
CA GLN A 59 18.33 20.41 -11.50
C GLN A 59 18.24 21.71 -12.31
N PRO A 60 19.23 22.02 -13.19
CA PRO A 60 19.29 23.31 -13.88
C PRO A 60 18.18 23.50 -14.92
N TRP A 61 17.53 22.42 -15.35
CA TRP A 61 16.34 22.49 -16.21
C TRP A 61 15.20 23.31 -15.58
N ARG A 62 15.20 23.48 -14.25
CA ARG A 62 14.28 24.35 -13.50
C ARG A 62 14.32 25.81 -13.93
N LEU A 63 15.47 26.27 -14.44
CA LEU A 63 15.60 27.62 -15.02
C LEU A 63 14.62 27.84 -16.17
N LEU A 64 14.39 26.79 -16.97
CA LEU A 64 13.47 26.84 -18.11
C LEU A 64 12.04 26.52 -17.70
N THR A 65 11.81 25.45 -16.94
CA THR A 65 10.45 24.98 -16.62
C THR A 65 9.68 25.98 -15.78
N SER A 66 10.34 26.65 -14.82
CA SER A 66 9.73 27.67 -13.96
C SER A 66 9.10 28.83 -14.72
N ALA A 67 9.62 29.16 -15.91
CA ALA A 67 9.11 30.22 -16.77
C ALA A 67 7.72 29.91 -17.36
N PHE A 68 7.25 28.66 -17.23
CA PHE A 68 5.93 28.24 -17.70
C PHE A 68 4.94 27.93 -16.56
N LEU A 69 5.40 27.92 -15.32
CA LEU A 69 4.56 27.66 -14.14
C LEU A 69 3.96 28.96 -13.62
N HIS A 70 2.77 28.89 -13.03
CA HIS A 70 2.10 30.07 -12.47
C HIS A 70 1.48 29.70 -11.12
N GLY A 71 1.74 30.51 -10.09
CA GLY A 71 1.27 30.26 -8.72
C GLY A 71 -0.21 30.53 -8.46
N GLY A 72 -0.98 30.98 -9.46
CA GLY A 72 -2.42 31.22 -9.30
C GLY A 72 -3.08 31.85 -10.53
N TRP A 73 -4.41 31.93 -10.51
CA TRP A 73 -5.22 32.43 -11.63
C TRP A 73 -4.90 33.88 -12.02
N LEU A 74 -4.85 34.80 -11.06
CA LEU A 74 -4.51 36.20 -11.32
C LEU A 74 -3.09 36.32 -11.91
N HIS A 75 -2.16 35.54 -11.38
CA HIS A 75 -0.78 35.52 -11.84
C HIS A 75 -0.69 35.04 -13.31
N LEU A 76 -1.42 33.98 -13.69
CA LEU A 76 -1.53 33.53 -15.08
C LEU A 76 -2.12 34.62 -15.98
N LEU A 77 -3.27 35.19 -15.60
CA LEU A 77 -3.99 36.16 -16.43
C LEU A 77 -3.14 37.40 -16.75
N LEU A 78 -2.44 37.94 -15.76
CA LEU A 78 -1.55 39.10 -15.95
C LEU A 78 -0.36 38.76 -16.86
N ASN A 79 0.22 37.56 -16.72
CA ASN A 79 1.30 37.12 -17.61
C ASN A 79 0.82 36.94 -19.05
N LEU A 80 -0.33 36.32 -19.26
CA LEU A 80 -0.90 36.14 -20.61
C LEU A 80 -1.24 37.48 -21.26
N TYR A 81 -1.81 38.42 -20.50
CA TYR A 81 -2.07 39.79 -20.98
C TYR A 81 -0.78 40.49 -21.44
N MET A 82 0.25 40.48 -20.59
CA MET A 82 1.54 41.11 -20.90
C MET A 82 2.26 40.42 -22.06
N LEU A 83 2.18 39.09 -22.16
CA LEU A 83 2.71 38.31 -23.27
C LEU A 83 2.05 38.71 -24.59
N VAL A 84 0.72 38.81 -24.62
CA VAL A 84 -0.01 39.19 -25.84
C VAL A 84 0.33 40.63 -26.24
N MET A 85 0.38 41.56 -25.29
CA MET A 85 0.68 42.98 -25.56
C MET A 85 2.10 43.20 -26.10
N LEU A 86 3.13 42.75 -25.35
CA LEU A 86 4.53 42.98 -25.75
C LEU A 86 4.99 41.99 -26.82
N GLY A 87 4.53 40.74 -26.75
CA GLY A 87 4.90 39.69 -27.69
C GLY A 87 4.43 39.99 -29.11
N THR A 88 3.18 40.47 -29.28
CA THR A 88 2.66 40.86 -30.60
C THR A 88 3.51 41.96 -31.23
N VAL A 89 3.91 42.97 -30.44
CA VAL A 89 4.75 44.08 -30.92
C VAL A 89 6.12 43.56 -31.35
N LEU A 90 6.83 42.83 -30.48
CA LEU A 90 8.18 42.36 -30.79
C LEU A 90 8.22 41.29 -31.87
N GLU A 91 7.21 40.42 -31.96
CA GLU A 91 7.08 39.43 -33.03
C GLU A 91 6.82 40.13 -34.38
N SER A 92 6.02 41.20 -34.40
CA SER A 92 5.78 41.97 -35.64
C SER A 92 7.03 42.72 -36.12
N VAL A 93 7.87 43.19 -35.19
CA VAL A 93 9.09 43.95 -35.50
C VAL A 93 10.26 43.03 -35.85
N GLY A 94 10.45 41.95 -35.08
CA GLY A 94 11.61 41.06 -35.16
C GLY A 94 11.38 39.76 -35.93
N GLY A 95 10.13 39.40 -36.20
CA GLY A 95 9.74 38.06 -36.62
C GLY A 95 9.80 37.03 -35.50
N SER A 96 9.10 35.90 -35.68
CA SER A 96 8.91 34.88 -34.63
C SER A 96 10.23 34.30 -34.08
N THR A 97 11.26 34.14 -34.91
CA THR A 97 12.56 33.59 -34.45
C THR A 97 13.26 34.51 -33.45
N ARG A 98 13.35 35.81 -33.74
CA ARG A 98 14.04 36.77 -32.85
C ARG A 98 13.24 36.98 -31.56
N PHE A 99 11.92 37.05 -31.69
CA PHE A 99 11.02 37.09 -30.54
C PHE A 99 11.19 35.87 -29.64
N GLY A 100 11.16 34.66 -30.21
CA GLY A 100 11.34 33.41 -29.45
C GLY A 100 12.68 33.33 -28.72
N VAL A 101 13.78 33.69 -29.38
CA VAL A 101 15.12 33.73 -28.75
C VAL A 101 15.16 34.77 -27.62
N THR A 102 14.55 35.93 -27.82
CA THR A 102 14.52 36.99 -26.81
C THR A 102 13.70 36.55 -25.58
N TYR A 103 12.53 35.94 -25.79
CA TYR A 103 11.70 35.40 -24.73
C TYR A 103 12.46 34.32 -23.93
N LEU A 104 13.04 33.34 -24.63
CA LEU A 104 13.73 32.21 -24.00
C LEU A 104 14.95 32.65 -23.18
N LEU A 105 15.81 33.52 -23.74
CA LEU A 105 16.99 33.98 -23.02
C LEU A 105 16.64 34.90 -21.86
N SER A 106 15.60 35.72 -22.00
CA SER A 106 15.10 36.54 -20.89
C SER A 106 14.54 35.68 -19.76
N ALA A 107 13.84 34.59 -20.09
CA ALA A 107 13.36 33.61 -19.12
C ALA A 107 14.54 32.98 -18.35
N LEU A 108 15.53 32.45 -19.06
CA LEU A 108 16.72 31.82 -18.45
C LEU A 108 17.53 32.81 -17.62
N GLY A 109 17.75 34.02 -18.13
CA GLY A 109 18.50 35.07 -17.42
C GLY A 109 17.77 35.55 -16.16
N GLY A 110 16.46 35.69 -16.21
CA GLY A 110 15.63 35.98 -15.03
C GLY A 110 15.70 34.86 -13.99
N SER A 111 15.40 33.61 -14.39
CA SER A 111 15.44 32.46 -13.49
C SER A 111 16.83 32.25 -12.87
N LEU A 112 17.90 32.50 -13.62
CA LEU A 112 19.26 32.40 -13.08
C LEU A 112 19.56 33.51 -12.08
N ALA A 113 19.21 34.76 -12.39
CA ALA A 113 19.39 35.88 -11.46
C ALA A 113 18.65 35.61 -10.13
N SER A 114 17.44 35.07 -10.21
CA SER A 114 16.67 34.60 -9.05
C SER A 114 17.39 33.49 -8.28
N ALA A 115 17.83 32.43 -8.96
CA ALA A 115 18.50 31.31 -8.31
C ALA A 115 19.81 31.74 -7.62
N LEU A 116 20.60 32.60 -8.27
CA LEU A 116 21.85 33.12 -7.71
C LEU A 116 21.59 34.08 -6.54
N TRP A 117 20.60 34.97 -6.66
CA TRP A 117 20.25 35.90 -5.58
C TRP A 117 19.79 35.13 -4.33
N TYR A 118 18.79 34.27 -4.47
CA TYR A 118 18.23 33.51 -3.35
C TYR A 118 19.11 32.33 -2.91
N GLY A 119 20.15 32.00 -3.68
CA GLY A 119 21.11 30.95 -3.36
C GLY A 119 22.38 31.43 -2.66
N TYR A 120 22.71 32.73 -2.71
CA TYR A 120 23.95 33.27 -2.11
C TYR A 120 23.76 34.57 -1.33
N HIS A 121 22.58 35.19 -1.36
CA HIS A 121 22.32 36.39 -0.57
C HIS A 121 21.73 36.01 0.78
N GLU A 122 22.53 36.14 1.83
CA GLU A 122 22.07 36.01 3.21
C GLU A 122 21.18 37.20 3.58
N VAL A 123 20.03 36.91 4.17
CA VAL A 123 19.13 37.94 4.69
C VAL A 123 19.30 37.99 6.20
N GLY A 124 19.72 39.14 6.72
CA GLY A 124 19.79 39.39 8.16
C GLY A 124 18.39 39.45 8.78
N GLY A 125 18.18 38.72 9.87
CA GLY A 125 16.96 38.73 10.67
C GLY A 125 17.27 38.93 12.14
N THR A 126 16.52 39.80 12.81
CA THR A 126 16.54 39.95 14.26
C THR A 126 15.42 39.13 14.88
N SER A 127 15.77 38.15 15.71
CA SER A 127 14.81 37.38 16.52
C SER A 127 15.03 37.66 18.00
N LEU A 128 13.95 37.88 18.75
CA LEU A 128 14.02 38.01 20.21
C LEU A 128 13.90 36.61 20.84
N ALA A 129 14.98 36.15 21.46
CA ALA A 129 14.98 34.94 22.27
C ALA A 129 15.42 35.30 23.70
N PHE A 130 14.63 34.90 24.70
CA PHE A 130 14.93 35.18 26.12
C PHE A 130 15.18 36.66 26.44
N GLY A 131 14.50 37.58 25.76
CA GLY A 131 14.66 39.03 25.98
C GLY A 131 15.93 39.64 25.37
N VAL A 132 16.72 38.87 24.61
CA VAL A 132 17.91 39.35 23.89
C VAL A 132 17.65 39.32 22.39
N ALA A 133 17.98 40.41 21.69
CA ALA A 133 17.91 40.47 20.25
C ALA A 133 19.09 39.70 19.63
N LEU A 134 18.81 38.57 19.00
CA LEU A 134 19.78 37.79 18.23
C LEU A 134 19.71 38.22 16.76
N THR A 135 20.82 38.72 16.23
CA THR A 135 20.99 38.92 14.79
C THR A 135 21.47 37.62 14.17
N THR A 136 20.67 37.06 13.27
CA THR A 136 21.04 35.88 12.46
C THR A 136 21.12 36.28 11.00
N SER A 137 22.07 35.75 10.25
CA SER A 137 22.09 35.83 8.79
C SER A 137 21.96 34.41 8.25
N ALA A 138 21.02 34.22 7.32
CA ALA A 138 20.77 32.91 6.72
C ALA A 138 20.26 33.09 5.29
N ILE A 139 20.56 32.10 4.45
CA ILE A 139 20.00 32.00 3.10
C ILE A 139 18.50 31.66 3.23
N ARG A 140 17.64 32.44 2.55
CA ARG A 140 16.19 32.21 2.49
C ARG A 140 15.77 31.94 1.05
N PRO A 141 15.82 30.69 0.59
CA PRO A 141 15.48 30.40 -0.79
C PRO A 141 13.98 30.52 -1.02
N VAL A 142 13.63 31.01 -2.20
CA VAL A 142 12.26 31.25 -2.63
C VAL A 142 11.91 30.26 -3.74
N VAL A 143 10.69 29.73 -3.68
CA VAL A 143 10.10 28.98 -4.80
C VAL A 143 9.55 29.99 -5.80
N SER A 144 10.24 30.11 -6.94
CA SER A 144 9.92 31.09 -7.98
C SER A 144 9.30 30.42 -9.21
N VAL A 145 8.22 31.03 -9.71
CA VAL A 145 7.44 30.60 -10.87
C VAL A 145 6.98 31.82 -11.66
N GLY A 146 6.79 31.66 -12.97
CA GLY A 146 6.13 32.67 -13.81
C GLY A 146 6.96 33.08 -15.02
N ALA A 147 6.28 33.35 -16.13
CA ALA A 147 6.89 33.93 -17.33
C ALA A 147 7.39 35.37 -17.12
N SER A 148 7.15 35.99 -15.96
CA SER A 148 7.35 37.42 -15.73
C SER A 148 8.79 37.89 -15.94
N GLY A 149 9.80 37.05 -15.64
CA GLY A 149 11.20 37.34 -15.98
C GLY A 149 11.40 37.47 -17.51
N ALA A 150 10.79 36.56 -18.28
CA ALA A 150 10.79 36.63 -19.74
C ALA A 150 10.08 37.89 -20.24
N LEU A 151 8.92 38.23 -19.67
CA LEU A 151 8.13 39.40 -20.05
C LEU A 151 8.84 40.72 -19.72
N MET A 152 9.54 40.79 -18.58
CA MET A 152 10.37 41.95 -18.26
C MET A 152 11.57 42.07 -19.19
N GLY A 153 12.13 40.95 -19.65
CA GLY A 153 13.11 40.99 -20.72
C GLY A 153 12.55 41.40 -22.08
N LEU A 154 11.31 41.04 -22.42
CA LEU A 154 10.64 41.61 -23.59
C LEU A 154 10.51 43.14 -23.47
N ALA A 155 10.16 43.67 -22.30
CA ALA A 155 10.12 45.11 -22.06
C ALA A 155 11.53 45.74 -22.22
N GLY A 156 12.58 45.11 -21.68
CA GLY A 156 13.97 45.52 -21.88
C GLY A 156 14.38 45.54 -23.35
N ALA A 157 14.01 44.51 -24.12
CA ALA A 157 14.29 44.42 -25.56
C ALA A 157 13.57 45.50 -26.36
N ALA A 158 12.31 45.79 -26.01
CA ALA A 158 11.55 46.89 -26.61
C ALA A 158 12.20 48.25 -26.32
N GLY A 159 12.72 48.45 -25.09
CA GLY A 159 13.49 49.64 -24.72
C GLY A 159 14.78 49.78 -25.51
N ALA A 160 15.54 48.69 -25.66
CA ALA A 160 16.77 48.66 -26.48
C ALA A 160 16.49 49.01 -27.95
N PHE A 161 15.42 48.46 -28.52
CA PHE A 161 14.98 48.78 -29.87
C PHE A 161 14.60 50.25 -30.03
N ALA A 162 13.78 50.78 -29.11
CA ALA A 162 13.35 52.17 -29.13
C ALA A 162 14.54 53.16 -29.01
N LEU A 163 15.48 52.88 -28.11
CA LEU A 163 16.68 53.71 -27.92
C LEU A 163 17.56 53.72 -29.17
N ARG A 164 17.73 52.56 -29.82
CA ARG A 164 18.53 52.46 -31.04
C ARG A 164 17.91 53.21 -32.21
N MET A 165 16.59 53.19 -32.32
CA MET A 165 15.88 53.95 -33.35
C MET A 165 16.05 55.47 -33.16
N ASP A 166 16.09 55.94 -31.92
CA ASP A 166 16.30 57.36 -31.63
C ASP A 166 17.75 57.80 -31.87
N LEU A 167 18.71 56.86 -31.81
CA LEU A 167 20.10 57.09 -32.21
C LEU A 167 20.28 57.08 -33.74
N ASP A 168 19.55 56.23 -34.47
CA ASP A 168 19.64 56.07 -35.93
C ASP A 168 18.84 57.15 -36.73
N ARG A 169 18.54 58.32 -36.14
CA ARG A 169 17.70 59.40 -36.70
C ARG A 169 18.06 59.71 -38.17
N GLY A 170 17.22 59.22 -39.09
CA GLY A 170 17.38 59.42 -40.54
C GLY A 170 16.62 58.45 -41.44
N ARG A 171 15.96 57.40 -40.93
CA ARG A 171 15.21 56.44 -41.75
C ARG A 171 13.79 56.20 -41.24
N ALA A 172 12.85 56.11 -42.19
CA ALA A 172 11.44 55.81 -41.92
C ALA A 172 11.32 54.49 -41.16
N ALA A 173 10.93 54.61 -39.89
CA ALA A 173 10.69 53.50 -38.99
C ALA A 173 9.36 52.80 -39.35
N PRO A 174 9.32 51.46 -39.41
CA PRO A 174 8.07 50.73 -39.63
C PRO A 174 7.14 50.72 -38.40
N MET A 175 7.63 51.07 -37.19
CA MET A 175 6.85 51.12 -35.95
C MET A 175 7.53 52.02 -34.90
N ILE A 176 6.77 52.86 -34.18
CA ILE A 176 7.29 53.73 -33.11
C ILE A 176 6.94 53.10 -31.75
N ILE A 177 7.96 52.74 -30.98
CA ILE A 177 7.79 52.32 -29.58
C ILE A 177 8.05 53.53 -28.67
N ASN A 178 7.10 53.87 -27.81
CA ASN A 178 7.26 54.96 -26.85
C ASN A 178 8.19 54.52 -25.70
N LEU A 179 9.45 54.97 -25.75
CA LEU A 179 10.47 54.64 -24.73
C LEU A 179 10.04 55.05 -23.31
N LYS A 180 9.33 56.18 -23.16
CA LYS A 180 8.83 56.62 -21.84
C LYS A 180 7.78 55.66 -21.30
N ALA A 181 6.89 55.16 -22.16
CA ALA A 181 5.88 54.17 -21.77
C ALA A 181 6.52 52.82 -21.39
N VAL A 182 7.51 52.35 -22.15
CA VAL A 182 8.26 51.13 -21.81
C VAL A 182 9.01 51.28 -20.49
N ALA A 183 9.70 52.41 -20.30
CA ALA A 183 10.40 52.71 -19.05
C ALA A 183 9.43 52.79 -17.87
N GLN A 184 8.23 53.37 -18.07
CA GLN A 184 7.19 53.42 -17.05
C GLN A 184 6.68 52.02 -16.67
N VAL A 185 6.45 51.12 -17.63
CA VAL A 185 6.03 49.73 -17.36
C VAL A 185 7.10 48.98 -16.56
N ILE A 186 8.37 49.11 -16.94
CA ILE A 186 9.49 48.50 -16.19
C ILE A 186 9.54 49.07 -14.77
N ALA A 187 9.47 50.39 -14.62
CA ALA A 187 9.53 51.05 -13.32
C ALA A 187 8.36 50.65 -12.41
N ILE A 188 7.13 50.61 -12.92
CA ILE A 188 5.95 50.20 -12.15
C ILE A 188 6.10 48.76 -11.66
N ASN A 189 6.49 47.82 -12.54
CA ASN A 189 6.65 46.42 -12.14
C ASN A 189 7.75 46.26 -11.07
N LEU A 190 8.92 46.88 -11.28
CA LEU A 190 10.02 46.81 -10.31
C LEU A 190 9.69 47.51 -8.99
N VAL A 191 9.01 48.65 -9.00
CA VAL A 191 8.61 49.34 -7.76
C VAL A 191 7.53 48.55 -7.03
N SER A 192 6.56 47.98 -7.76
CA SER A 192 5.45 47.23 -7.17
C SER A 192 5.91 46.00 -6.37
N GLY A 193 6.98 45.32 -6.80
CA GLY A 193 7.53 44.17 -6.09
C GLY A 193 8.26 44.48 -4.78
N PHE A 194 8.46 45.76 -4.42
CA PHE A 194 8.86 46.14 -3.06
C PHE A 194 7.67 46.21 -2.09
N PHE A 195 6.45 46.35 -2.61
CA PHE A 195 5.23 46.53 -1.81
C PHE A 195 4.31 45.31 -1.84
N LEU A 196 4.41 44.47 -2.88
CA LEU A 196 3.62 43.26 -3.05
C LEU A 196 4.47 42.03 -2.76
N SER A 197 4.06 41.23 -1.78
CA SER A 197 4.67 39.93 -1.50
C SER A 197 4.40 38.94 -2.65
N GLY A 198 5.36 38.04 -2.90
CA GLY A 198 5.25 37.02 -3.95
C GLY A 198 5.72 37.45 -5.34
N ILE A 199 6.33 38.64 -5.48
CA ILE A 199 6.98 39.08 -6.73
C ILE A 199 8.49 38.81 -6.65
N ASP A 200 9.01 38.05 -7.61
CA ASP A 200 10.44 37.77 -7.73
C ASP A 200 11.19 38.90 -8.44
N GLN A 201 11.76 39.80 -7.64
CA GLN A 201 12.47 40.97 -8.11
C GLN A 201 13.78 40.63 -8.80
N ALA A 202 14.48 39.60 -8.33
CA ALA A 202 15.73 39.16 -8.93
C ALA A 202 15.48 38.62 -10.36
N ALA A 203 14.40 37.87 -10.55
CA ALA A 203 13.98 37.42 -11.87
C ALA A 203 13.58 38.56 -12.81
N HIS A 204 12.89 39.60 -12.30
CA HIS A 204 12.49 40.74 -13.11
C HIS A 204 13.69 41.56 -13.55
N VAL A 205 14.60 41.90 -12.63
CA VAL A 205 15.83 42.65 -12.94
C VAL A 205 16.72 41.86 -13.90
N GLY A 206 16.95 40.57 -13.63
CA GLY A 206 17.72 39.69 -14.51
C GLY A 206 17.10 39.58 -15.91
N GLY A 207 15.77 39.50 -15.98
CA GLY A 207 14.99 39.54 -17.21
C GLY A 207 15.22 40.83 -18.00
N VAL A 208 15.01 42.00 -17.39
CA VAL A 208 15.20 43.31 -18.05
C VAL A 208 16.61 43.45 -18.62
N VAL A 209 17.64 43.14 -17.82
CA VAL A 209 19.05 43.27 -18.23
C VAL A 209 19.34 42.35 -19.40
N THR A 210 18.96 41.07 -19.30
CA THR A 210 19.17 40.07 -20.35
C THR A 210 18.44 40.47 -21.63
N GLY A 211 17.17 40.84 -21.51
CA GLY A 211 16.34 41.27 -22.62
C GLY A 211 16.83 42.53 -23.31
N PHE A 212 17.35 43.51 -22.55
CA PHE A 212 17.96 44.72 -23.12
C PHE A 212 19.20 44.38 -23.95
N ILE A 213 20.10 43.54 -23.42
CA ILE A 213 21.32 43.12 -24.12
C ILE A 213 20.96 42.34 -25.41
N VAL A 214 20.08 41.35 -25.29
CA VAL A 214 19.63 40.54 -26.43
C VAL A 214 18.91 41.41 -27.46
N GLY A 215 18.03 42.31 -27.00
CA GLY A 215 17.35 43.31 -27.81
C GLY A 215 18.31 44.17 -28.61
N TRP A 216 19.35 44.67 -27.94
CA TRP A 216 20.41 45.48 -28.53
C TRP A 216 21.25 44.72 -29.56
N VAL A 217 21.34 43.40 -29.49
CA VAL A 217 22.06 42.62 -30.51
C VAL A 217 21.15 42.27 -31.68
N LEU A 218 19.93 41.80 -31.40
CA LEU A 218 19.06 41.14 -32.38
C LEU A 218 18.18 42.09 -33.19
N TYR A 219 17.79 43.23 -32.63
CA TYR A 219 16.91 44.21 -33.30
C TYR A 219 17.74 45.37 -33.86
N ARG A 220 18.52 45.09 -34.92
CA ARG A 220 19.30 46.10 -35.68
C ARG A 220 18.48 46.72 -36.81
N SER A 221 18.67 48.02 -37.04
CA SER A 221 18.09 48.75 -38.18
C SER A 221 18.59 48.17 -39.52
N ARG A 222 17.70 48.10 -40.51
CA ARG A 222 17.73 47.28 -41.73
C ARG A 222 18.75 47.76 -42.80
N ALA A 223 19.99 48.05 -42.42
CA ALA A 223 20.96 48.73 -43.29
C ALA A 223 21.88 47.83 -44.12
N THR A 224 22.00 46.53 -43.86
CA THR A 224 22.91 45.65 -44.62
C THR A 224 22.25 44.34 -45.00
N GLY A 225 22.55 43.87 -46.22
CA GLY A 225 21.84 42.80 -46.93
C GLY A 225 21.74 41.47 -46.17
N ARG A 226 20.83 40.62 -46.68
CA ARG A 226 20.58 39.26 -46.21
C ARG A 226 21.89 38.46 -46.15
N THR A 227 22.50 38.41 -44.96
CA THR A 227 23.53 37.42 -44.62
C THR A 227 22.89 36.34 -43.74
N PRO A 228 23.34 35.07 -43.83
CA PRO A 228 22.88 33.98 -42.95
C PRO A 228 23.14 34.23 -41.45
N ALA A 229 23.92 35.27 -41.13
CA ALA A 229 24.16 35.79 -39.78
C ALA A 229 22.88 36.22 -39.02
N GLY A 230 21.76 36.48 -39.72
CA GLY A 230 20.50 36.89 -39.10
C GLY A 230 19.80 35.83 -38.24
N VAL A 231 20.22 34.56 -38.33
CA VAL A 231 19.71 33.42 -37.54
C VAL A 231 20.83 32.77 -36.72
N VAL A 232 22.03 32.65 -37.29
CA VAL A 232 23.17 31.95 -36.67
C VAL A 232 23.70 32.67 -35.43
N VAL A 233 23.83 34.00 -35.46
CA VAL A 233 24.31 34.80 -34.32
C VAL A 233 23.36 34.74 -33.12
N PRO A 234 22.03 34.96 -33.27
CA PRO A 234 21.07 34.77 -32.18
C PRO A 234 21.12 33.36 -31.58
N LEU A 235 21.21 32.34 -32.41
CA LEU A 235 21.18 30.95 -31.96
C LEU A 235 22.49 30.57 -31.24
N ALA A 236 23.64 31.01 -31.75
CA ALA A 236 24.94 30.78 -31.10
C ALA A 236 25.07 31.51 -29.76
N LEU A 237 24.59 32.76 -29.67
CA LEU A 237 24.54 33.49 -28.39
C LEU A 237 23.58 32.84 -27.41
N ALA A 238 22.45 32.30 -27.88
CA ALA A 238 21.52 31.58 -27.03
C ALA A 238 22.15 30.31 -26.46
N VAL A 239 22.82 29.51 -27.31
CA VAL A 239 23.46 28.25 -26.91
C VAL A 239 24.65 28.51 -25.99
N LEU A 240 25.56 29.42 -26.36
CA LEU A 240 26.75 29.72 -25.56
C LEU A 240 26.41 30.42 -24.24
N GLY A 241 25.45 31.34 -24.25
CA GLY A 241 24.95 31.99 -23.04
C GLY A 241 24.29 30.98 -22.09
N SER A 242 23.43 30.10 -22.62
CA SER A 242 22.79 29.04 -21.82
C SER A 242 23.82 28.04 -21.27
N ALA A 243 24.82 27.66 -22.06
CA ALA A 243 25.88 26.75 -21.63
C ALA A 243 26.80 27.38 -20.56
N GLY A 244 27.21 28.64 -20.75
CA GLY A 244 28.01 29.36 -19.76
C GLY A 244 27.27 29.58 -18.44
N MET A 245 25.98 29.90 -18.51
CA MET A 245 25.09 30.01 -17.35
C MET A 245 24.92 28.68 -16.60
N LEU A 246 24.82 27.57 -17.33
CA LEU A 246 24.74 26.22 -16.77
C LEU A 246 26.02 25.84 -16.01
N VAL A 247 27.18 26.12 -16.61
CA VAL A 247 28.50 25.82 -16.03
C VAL A 247 28.75 26.67 -14.78
N ALA A 248 28.39 27.96 -14.81
CA ALA A 248 28.50 28.85 -13.66
C ALA A 248 27.60 28.40 -12.50
N ALA A 249 26.36 28.01 -12.78
CA ALA A 249 25.44 27.48 -11.77
C ALA A 249 25.95 26.18 -11.14
N GLN A 250 26.53 25.27 -11.93
CA GLN A 250 27.08 24.00 -11.45
C GLN A 250 28.35 24.15 -10.60
N HIS A 251 29.20 25.15 -10.89
CA HIS A 251 30.41 25.41 -10.09
C HIS A 251 30.15 26.27 -8.85
N ALA A 252 29.00 26.93 -8.78
CA ALA A 252 28.64 27.76 -7.64
C ALA A 252 28.11 26.96 -6.44
N SER A 253 27.75 25.67 -6.58
CA SER A 253 27.05 24.92 -5.52
C SER A 253 27.80 24.97 -4.18
N SER A 254 27.20 25.60 -3.16
CA SER A 254 27.74 25.60 -1.80
C SER A 254 27.31 24.33 -1.05
N ALA A 255 28.12 23.89 -0.08
CA ALA A 255 27.77 22.77 0.80
C ALA A 255 26.42 23.03 1.53
N GLU A 256 26.17 24.27 1.92
CA GLU A 256 24.92 24.72 2.55
C GLU A 256 23.68 24.49 1.65
N LEU A 257 23.76 24.77 0.34
CA LEU A 257 22.65 24.50 -0.58
C LEU A 257 22.42 23.00 -0.80
N GLN A 258 23.48 22.19 -0.74
CA GLN A 258 23.35 20.74 -0.83
C GLN A 258 22.69 20.14 0.43
N GLU A 259 23.10 20.60 1.61
CA GLU A 259 22.48 20.22 2.88
C GLU A 259 21.00 20.59 2.91
N MET A 260 20.68 21.83 2.54
CA MET A 260 19.31 22.30 2.47
C MET A 260 18.46 21.48 1.48
N ARG A 261 19.02 21.09 0.33
CA ARG A 261 18.33 20.19 -0.61
C ARG A 261 17.98 18.85 0.04
N VAL A 262 18.92 18.23 0.76
CA VAL A 262 18.70 16.95 1.44
C VAL A 262 17.61 17.09 2.51
N ASP A 263 17.63 18.17 3.28
CA ASP A 263 16.61 18.42 4.31
C ASP A 263 15.23 18.65 3.72
N PHE A 264 15.10 19.42 2.63
CA PHE A 264 13.84 19.57 1.91
C PHE A 264 13.35 18.23 1.33
N ASP A 265 14.24 17.42 0.77
CA ASP A 265 13.87 16.10 0.23
C ASP A 265 13.34 15.18 1.36
N ARG A 266 13.97 15.21 2.54
CA ARG A 266 13.50 14.46 3.72
C ARG A 266 12.15 14.96 4.23
N GLU A 267 11.97 16.27 4.36
CA GLU A 267 10.71 16.87 4.81
C GLU A 267 9.57 16.50 3.84
N ARG A 268 9.81 16.58 2.53
CA ARG A 268 8.81 16.21 1.52
C ARG A 268 8.44 14.73 1.54
N VAL A 269 9.40 13.83 1.76
CA VAL A 269 9.11 12.40 1.94
C VAL A 269 8.26 12.19 3.19
N ARG A 270 8.58 12.89 4.30
CA ARG A 270 7.81 12.83 5.54
C ARG A 270 6.38 13.33 5.37
N ASP A 271 6.19 14.47 4.71
CA ASP A 271 4.87 15.06 4.45
C ASP A 271 4.02 14.14 3.57
N ARG A 272 4.60 13.57 2.51
CA ARG A 272 3.91 12.59 1.65
C ARG A 272 3.52 11.34 2.43
N ALA A 273 4.40 10.82 3.28
CA ALA A 273 4.11 9.68 4.13
C ALA A 273 2.98 10.00 5.12
N GLN A 274 2.99 11.18 5.74
CA GLN A 274 1.93 11.63 6.65
C GLN A 274 0.59 11.81 5.94
N GLN A 275 0.58 12.38 4.73
CA GLN A 275 -0.62 12.52 3.91
C GLN A 275 -1.19 11.16 3.50
N ALA A 276 -0.33 10.24 3.05
CA ALA A 276 -0.73 8.88 2.71
C ALA A 276 -1.31 8.15 3.94
N ALA A 277 -0.64 8.22 5.09
CA ALA A 277 -1.11 7.63 6.35
C ALA A 277 -2.47 8.22 6.77
N LYS A 278 -2.66 9.54 6.65
CA LYS A 278 -3.93 10.20 6.93
C LYS A 278 -5.04 9.71 6.01
N GLN A 279 -4.79 9.63 4.71
CA GLN A 279 -5.77 9.13 3.73
C GLN A 279 -6.13 7.66 3.98
N GLN A 280 -5.14 6.86 4.38
CA GLN A 280 -5.34 5.45 4.71
C GLN A 280 -6.17 5.30 6.00
N ALA A 281 -5.90 6.13 7.02
CA ALA A 281 -6.68 6.19 8.25
C ALA A 281 -8.13 6.65 8.00
N GLU A 282 -8.34 7.65 7.13
CA GLU A 282 -9.69 8.10 6.72
C GLU A 282 -10.47 6.99 5.98
N THR A 283 -9.78 6.26 5.10
CA THR A 283 -10.36 5.12 4.37
C THR A 283 -10.75 4.00 5.33
N LEU A 284 -9.86 3.64 6.26
CA LEU A 284 -10.12 2.64 7.30
C LEU A 284 -11.28 3.07 8.20
N ALA A 285 -11.32 4.33 8.63
CA ALA A 285 -12.40 4.86 9.44
C ALA A 285 -13.74 4.86 8.70
N ALA A 286 -13.74 5.09 7.39
CA ALA A 286 -14.94 4.97 6.56
C ALA A 286 -15.44 3.52 6.50
N GLN A 287 -14.54 2.54 6.33
CA GLN A 287 -14.90 1.13 6.35
C GLN A 287 -15.45 0.68 7.71
N ILE A 288 -14.87 1.13 8.82
CA ILE A 288 -15.39 0.85 10.16
C ILE A 288 -16.81 1.39 10.33
N ARG A 289 -17.06 2.64 9.91
CA ARG A 289 -18.42 3.23 9.97
C ARG A 289 -19.40 2.47 9.09
N ASP A 290 -18.98 2.05 7.90
CA ASP A 290 -19.80 1.25 6.99
C ASP A 290 -20.17 -0.11 7.60
N ASP A 291 -19.19 -0.80 8.21
CA ASP A 291 -19.40 -2.05 8.94
C ASP A 291 -20.38 -1.89 10.10
N GLU A 292 -20.26 -0.81 10.88
CA GLU A 292 -21.15 -0.52 12.01
C GLU A 292 -22.57 -0.14 11.56
N GLN A 293 -22.71 0.56 10.43
CA GLN A 293 -24.02 0.95 9.87
C GLN A 293 -24.78 -0.24 9.29
N HIS A 294 -24.07 -1.17 8.65
CA HIS A 294 -24.66 -2.34 8.00
C HIS A 294 -24.68 -3.59 8.89
N ARG A 295 -24.34 -3.47 10.18
CA ARG A 295 -24.38 -4.62 11.09
C ARG A 295 -25.80 -5.14 11.29
N PRO A 296 -25.98 -6.46 11.45
CA PRO A 296 -27.26 -7.03 11.87
C PRO A 296 -27.69 -6.46 13.24
N ALA A 297 -29.01 -6.31 13.44
CA ALA A 297 -29.53 -5.95 14.75
C ALA A 297 -29.19 -7.07 15.76
N PRO A 298 -28.70 -6.72 16.97
CA PRO A 298 -28.36 -7.73 17.96
C PRO A 298 -29.59 -8.52 18.39
N VAL A 299 -29.40 -9.82 18.65
CA VAL A 299 -30.46 -10.74 19.04
C VAL A 299 -30.23 -11.27 20.47
N SER A 300 -31.22 -11.99 21.02
CA SER A 300 -31.05 -12.61 22.35
C SER A 300 -29.98 -13.71 22.33
N PRO A 301 -29.37 -14.06 23.49
CA PRO A 301 -28.40 -15.15 23.57
C PRO A 301 -28.90 -16.49 23.02
N GLU A 302 -30.19 -16.81 23.22
CA GLU A 302 -30.80 -18.03 22.71
C GLU A 302 -30.89 -18.02 21.18
N GLN A 303 -31.17 -16.86 20.59
CA GLN A 303 -31.22 -16.69 19.14
C GLN A 303 -29.81 -16.71 18.53
N ALA A 304 -28.82 -16.11 19.20
CA ALA A 304 -27.43 -16.08 18.77
C ALA A 304 -26.74 -17.45 18.89
N ALA A 305 -27.10 -18.27 19.89
CA ALA A 305 -26.63 -19.65 20.03
C ALA A 305 -27.02 -20.55 18.84
N GLY A 306 -28.03 -20.12 18.07
CA GLY A 306 -28.47 -20.82 16.88
C GLY A 306 -29.06 -22.19 17.19
N THR A 307 -28.89 -23.14 16.27
CA THR A 307 -29.32 -24.52 16.50
C THR A 307 -28.18 -25.31 17.11
N VAL A 308 -28.41 -25.92 18.26
CA VAL A 308 -27.42 -26.76 18.97
C VAL A 308 -27.89 -28.20 18.93
N ILE A 309 -27.02 -29.11 18.49
CA ILE A 309 -27.31 -30.55 18.48
C ILE A 309 -26.27 -31.34 19.26
N PRO A 310 -26.65 -32.39 19.99
CA PRO A 310 -25.69 -33.29 20.62
C PRO A 310 -25.01 -34.14 19.55
N VAL A 311 -23.68 -34.21 19.61
CA VAL A 311 -22.85 -34.99 18.67
C VAL A 311 -21.93 -35.98 19.38
N GLY A 312 -21.85 -35.94 20.70
CA GLY A 312 -20.98 -36.86 21.41
C GLY A 312 -20.63 -36.43 22.83
N LYS A 313 -19.65 -37.11 23.42
CA LYS A 313 -19.05 -36.79 24.72
C LYS A 313 -17.79 -35.95 24.58
N ALA A 314 -16.90 -36.29 23.63
CA ALA A 314 -15.66 -35.55 23.40
C ALA A 314 -15.41 -35.38 21.89
N PRO A 315 -16.20 -34.53 21.21
CA PRO A 315 -16.01 -34.24 19.79
C PRO A 315 -14.62 -33.63 19.58
N TYR A 316 -13.89 -34.15 18.58
CA TYR A 316 -12.49 -33.82 18.36
C TYR A 316 -12.24 -33.08 17.05
N ALA A 317 -12.70 -33.62 15.92
CA ALA A 317 -12.57 -32.99 14.62
C ALA A 317 -13.91 -32.95 13.89
N MET A 318 -14.10 -31.91 13.08
CA MET A 318 -15.22 -31.72 12.19
C MET A 318 -14.71 -31.29 10.82
N VAL A 319 -15.28 -31.89 9.78
CA VAL A 319 -15.05 -31.50 8.38
C VAL A 319 -16.38 -31.39 7.65
N MET A 320 -16.46 -30.44 6.72
CA MET A 320 -17.54 -30.34 5.75
C MET A 320 -17.26 -31.27 4.57
N GLY A 321 -18.27 -32.05 4.17
CA GLY A 321 -18.18 -32.87 2.96
C GLY A 321 -18.05 -32.01 1.70
N PRO A 322 -17.40 -32.50 0.62
CA PRO A 322 -17.29 -31.80 -0.66
C PRO A 322 -18.60 -31.25 -1.24
N SER A 323 -19.75 -31.87 -0.93
CA SER A 323 -21.06 -31.39 -1.38
C SER A 323 -21.60 -30.19 -0.60
N GLY A 324 -21.02 -29.88 0.57
CA GLY A 324 -21.52 -28.89 1.52
C GLY A 324 -22.76 -29.32 2.31
N LYS A 325 -23.33 -30.51 2.04
CA LYS A 325 -24.62 -30.96 2.64
C LYS A 325 -24.46 -31.72 3.95
N ARG A 326 -23.25 -32.20 4.23
CA ARG A 326 -22.94 -33.04 5.39
C ARG A 326 -21.77 -32.47 6.18
N LEU A 327 -21.90 -32.51 7.50
CA LEU A 327 -20.78 -32.39 8.42
C LEU A 327 -20.47 -33.76 9.01
N TYR A 328 -19.17 -34.02 9.13
CA TYR A 328 -18.65 -35.27 9.67
C TYR A 328 -17.86 -34.93 10.92
N VAL A 329 -18.33 -35.40 12.07
CA VAL A 329 -17.76 -35.09 13.39
C VAL A 329 -17.23 -36.37 14.01
N THR A 330 -15.97 -36.37 14.42
CA THR A 330 -15.40 -37.48 15.20
C THR A 330 -15.60 -37.21 16.68
N ASP A 331 -16.02 -38.24 17.41
CA ASP A 331 -16.01 -38.25 18.87
C ASP A 331 -14.92 -39.21 19.35
N ASN A 332 -13.91 -38.65 19.98
CA ASN A 332 -12.75 -39.40 20.44
C ASN A 332 -13.09 -40.36 21.59
N ASP A 333 -13.89 -39.93 22.55
CA ASP A 333 -14.23 -40.75 23.72
C ASP A 333 -15.25 -41.82 23.39
N ALA A 334 -16.29 -41.49 22.61
CA ALA A 334 -17.27 -42.48 22.16
C ALA A 334 -16.72 -43.39 21.06
N ASN A 335 -15.57 -43.03 20.46
CA ASN A 335 -14.99 -43.67 19.29
C ASN A 335 -15.99 -43.76 18.13
N THR A 336 -16.57 -42.64 17.72
CA THR A 336 -17.59 -42.62 16.66
C THR A 336 -17.32 -41.58 15.59
N LEU A 337 -17.84 -41.82 14.40
CA LEU A 337 -18.05 -40.82 13.35
C LEU A 337 -19.54 -40.48 13.28
N VAL A 338 -19.89 -39.23 13.58
CA VAL A 338 -21.24 -38.68 13.53
C VAL A 338 -21.43 -37.89 12.23
N VAL A 339 -22.45 -38.24 11.48
CA VAL A 339 -22.83 -37.59 10.22
C VAL A 339 -24.04 -36.72 10.48
N VAL A 340 -23.92 -35.43 10.16
CA VAL A 340 -24.94 -34.41 10.39
C VAL A 340 -25.37 -33.82 9.05
N ASP A 341 -26.68 -33.71 8.84
CA ASP A 341 -27.27 -32.96 7.72
C ASP A 341 -27.22 -31.46 8.00
N VAL A 342 -26.66 -30.67 7.07
CA VAL A 342 -26.52 -29.22 7.24
C VAL A 342 -27.87 -28.51 7.15
N ASP A 343 -28.74 -28.92 6.21
CA ASP A 343 -30.00 -28.24 5.93
C ASP A 343 -31.04 -28.48 7.02
N THR A 344 -31.22 -29.74 7.41
CA THR A 344 -32.16 -30.17 8.44
C THR A 344 -31.60 -30.07 9.86
N ARG A 345 -30.28 -29.86 10.00
CA ARG A 345 -29.56 -29.69 11.27
C ARG A 345 -29.79 -30.87 12.22
N LYS A 346 -29.65 -32.08 11.69
CA LYS A 346 -29.91 -33.33 12.42
C LYS A 346 -28.78 -34.32 12.21
N VAL A 347 -28.49 -35.07 13.26
CA VAL A 347 -27.68 -36.29 13.15
C VAL A 347 -28.46 -37.29 12.30
N VAL A 348 -27.87 -37.70 11.17
CA VAL A 348 -28.46 -38.70 10.27
C VAL A 348 -27.84 -40.08 10.47
N ARG A 349 -26.62 -40.14 11.02
CA ARG A 349 -25.94 -41.40 11.29
C ARG A 349 -24.87 -41.25 12.36
N THR A 350 -24.70 -42.27 13.18
CA THR A 350 -23.56 -42.43 14.08
C THR A 350 -22.93 -43.79 13.78
N ILE A 351 -21.65 -43.79 13.44
CA ILE A 351 -20.88 -44.98 13.07
C ILE A 351 -19.90 -45.25 14.20
N ALA A 352 -20.10 -46.35 14.92
CA ALA A 352 -19.26 -46.72 16.04
C ALA A 352 -18.03 -47.52 15.58
N GLY A 353 -16.87 -47.17 16.13
CA GLY A 353 -15.65 -47.97 16.03
C GLY A 353 -15.69 -49.19 16.92
N GLU A 354 -14.67 -50.03 16.80
CA GLU A 354 -14.52 -51.19 17.65
C GLU A 354 -14.27 -50.76 19.12
N PRO A 355 -14.82 -51.49 20.11
CA PRO A 355 -14.50 -51.25 21.50
C PRO A 355 -13.02 -51.51 21.77
N PHE A 356 -12.36 -50.58 22.44
CA PHE A 356 -10.99 -50.78 22.88
C PHE A 356 -10.94 -51.62 24.17
N LYS A 357 -9.97 -52.53 24.28
CA LYS A 357 -9.68 -53.21 25.55
C LYS A 357 -9.27 -52.17 26.60
N THR A 358 -10.02 -52.10 27.70
CA THR A 358 -9.69 -51.25 28.86
C THR A 358 -8.47 -51.81 29.57
N GLY A 359 -7.41 -51.03 29.80
CA GLY A 359 -6.19 -51.57 30.44
C GLY A 359 -4.99 -50.62 30.55
N LEU A 360 -5.22 -49.30 30.65
CA LEU A 360 -4.15 -48.36 31.02
C LEU A 360 -4.53 -47.71 32.35
N ASP A 361 -4.00 -48.23 33.45
CA ASP A 361 -4.23 -47.73 34.80
C ASP A 361 -3.77 -46.27 34.89
N GLY A 362 -4.68 -45.37 35.31
CA GLY A 362 -4.41 -43.92 35.47
C GLY A 362 -4.89 -43.01 34.33
N CYS A 363 -5.34 -43.55 33.19
CA CYS A 363 -5.81 -42.74 32.07
C CYS A 363 -7.33 -42.54 32.10
N GLN A 364 -7.83 -41.30 32.10
CA GLN A 364 -9.26 -41.00 32.26
C GLN A 364 -10.08 -41.04 30.95
N ASN A 365 -9.48 -40.77 29.80
CA ASN A 365 -10.17 -40.63 28.50
C ASN A 365 -9.40 -41.29 27.34
N ASN A 366 -9.97 -41.36 26.15
CA ASN A 366 -9.31 -42.01 25.01
C ASN A 366 -8.14 -41.20 24.45
N MET A 367 -8.20 -39.87 24.58
CA MET A 367 -7.12 -38.95 24.20
C MET A 367 -5.80 -39.30 24.89
N CYS A 368 -5.81 -39.46 26.22
CA CYS A 368 -4.61 -39.81 26.97
C CYS A 368 -4.11 -41.24 26.67
N ARG A 369 -5.01 -42.11 26.17
CA ARG A 369 -4.67 -43.49 25.82
C ARG A 369 -4.15 -43.62 24.38
N GLY A 370 -4.12 -42.54 23.60
CA GLY A 370 -3.70 -42.56 22.21
C GLY A 370 -4.65 -43.30 21.26
N ARG A 371 -5.96 -43.28 21.55
CA ARG A 371 -6.99 -44.00 20.77
C ARG A 371 -8.27 -43.17 20.64
N GLY A 372 -9.23 -43.69 19.86
CA GLY A 372 -10.52 -43.04 19.61
C GLY A 372 -10.50 -42.17 18.35
N ALA A 373 -11.64 -42.13 17.64
CA ALA A 373 -11.82 -41.35 16.41
C ALA A 373 -11.23 -39.93 16.54
N SER A 374 -10.28 -39.58 15.67
CA SER A 374 -9.56 -38.32 15.71
C SER A 374 -9.75 -37.53 14.40
N GLY A 375 -8.75 -37.47 13.51
CA GLY A 375 -8.89 -36.81 12.21
C GLY A 375 -9.78 -37.60 11.27
N VAL A 376 -10.45 -36.88 10.38
CA VAL A 376 -11.30 -37.43 9.33
C VAL A 376 -11.07 -36.69 8.03
N VAL A 377 -11.03 -37.44 6.92
CA VAL A 377 -11.07 -36.91 5.55
C VAL A 377 -12.15 -37.64 4.76
N ILE A 378 -12.90 -36.91 3.95
CA ILE A 378 -13.97 -37.44 3.10
C ILE A 378 -13.48 -37.51 1.66
N SER A 379 -13.76 -38.61 0.96
CA SER A 379 -13.41 -38.74 -0.45
C SER A 379 -14.19 -37.72 -1.31
N PRO A 380 -13.64 -37.28 -2.47
CA PRO A 380 -14.30 -36.29 -3.33
C PRO A 380 -15.72 -36.68 -3.79
N ASP A 381 -15.97 -37.98 -3.94
CA ASP A 381 -17.26 -38.55 -4.31
C ASP A 381 -18.20 -38.80 -3.11
N GLU A 382 -17.79 -38.42 -1.90
CA GLU A 382 -18.50 -38.66 -0.63
C GLU A 382 -18.88 -40.13 -0.37
N ARG A 383 -18.17 -41.07 -1.01
CA ARG A 383 -18.40 -42.50 -0.81
C ARG A 383 -17.72 -43.04 0.43
N TYR A 384 -16.53 -42.54 0.75
CA TYR A 384 -15.70 -43.03 1.83
C TYR A 384 -15.30 -41.93 2.81
N ALA A 385 -15.29 -42.26 4.10
CA ALA A 385 -14.60 -41.51 5.13
C ALA A 385 -13.36 -42.28 5.60
N TYR A 386 -12.24 -41.58 5.72
CA TYR A 386 -11.00 -42.10 6.27
C TYR A 386 -10.80 -41.50 7.65
N VAL A 387 -10.82 -42.33 8.69
CA VAL A 387 -10.83 -41.86 10.08
C VAL A 387 -9.66 -42.46 10.86
N ALA A 388 -8.86 -41.59 11.46
CA ALA A 388 -7.70 -41.98 12.25
C ALA A 388 -8.11 -42.40 13.67
N SER A 389 -7.32 -43.29 14.26
CA SER A 389 -7.42 -43.75 15.65
C SER A 389 -8.74 -44.45 16.04
N MET A 390 -9.61 -44.78 15.08
CA MET A 390 -10.78 -45.65 15.35
C MET A 390 -10.39 -47.09 15.66
N ARG A 391 -9.19 -47.49 15.25
CA ARG A 391 -8.43 -48.65 15.72
C ARG A 391 -7.11 -48.15 16.31
N GLU A 392 -6.52 -48.94 17.20
CA GLU A 392 -5.25 -48.62 17.84
C GLU A 392 -4.20 -48.43 16.73
N ASP A 393 -3.54 -47.27 16.76
CA ASP A 393 -2.50 -46.88 15.80
C ASP A 393 -2.89 -47.12 14.34
N GLY A 394 -4.16 -46.86 13.99
CA GLY A 394 -4.70 -47.21 12.68
C GLY A 394 -5.53 -46.13 12.02
N LEU A 395 -5.69 -46.27 10.70
CA LEU A 395 -6.63 -45.51 9.88
C LEU A 395 -7.66 -46.47 9.30
N VAL A 396 -8.94 -46.18 9.48
CA VAL A 396 -10.03 -47.00 8.96
C VAL A 396 -10.70 -46.32 7.76
N ARG A 397 -11.19 -47.12 6.82
CA ARG A 397 -12.03 -46.66 5.70
C ARG A 397 -13.46 -47.10 5.94
N ILE A 398 -14.37 -46.13 5.92
CA ILE A 398 -15.79 -46.28 6.22
C ILE A 398 -16.56 -46.02 4.94
N ASP A 399 -17.41 -46.96 4.52
CA ASP A 399 -18.36 -46.74 3.43
C ASP A 399 -19.53 -45.91 3.96
N LEU A 400 -19.69 -44.68 3.46
CA LEU A 400 -20.67 -43.73 3.97
C LEU A 400 -22.10 -44.08 3.57
N THR A 401 -22.29 -44.89 2.53
CA THR A 401 -23.60 -45.34 2.07
C THR A 401 -24.18 -46.36 3.04
N SER A 402 -23.40 -47.41 3.33
CA SER A 402 -23.77 -48.50 4.25
C SER A 402 -23.58 -48.13 5.72
N GLY A 403 -22.64 -47.23 6.02
CA GLY A 403 -22.21 -46.91 7.39
C GLY A 403 -21.27 -47.95 7.99
N ALA A 404 -20.72 -48.86 7.20
CA ALA A 404 -19.83 -49.92 7.68
C ALA A 404 -18.35 -49.50 7.62
N ILE A 405 -17.60 -49.87 8.65
CA ILE A 405 -16.13 -49.87 8.59
C ILE A 405 -15.72 -51.06 7.72
N VAL A 406 -15.16 -50.78 6.54
CA VAL A 406 -14.88 -51.80 5.52
C VAL A 406 -13.54 -52.48 5.78
N ASP A 407 -12.50 -51.70 6.03
CA ASP A 407 -11.13 -52.15 6.28
C ASP A 407 -10.29 -51.04 6.94
N GLY A 408 -8.99 -51.28 7.12
CA GLY A 408 -8.07 -50.30 7.70
C GLY A 408 -6.60 -50.64 7.48
N VAL A 409 -5.74 -49.70 7.84
CA VAL A 409 -4.29 -49.78 7.74
C VAL A 409 -3.66 -49.45 9.09
N ALA A 410 -2.61 -50.20 9.48
CA ALA A 410 -1.79 -49.88 10.64
C ALA A 410 -0.80 -48.77 10.30
N LEU A 411 -0.65 -47.81 11.21
CA LEU A 411 0.15 -46.60 11.08
C LEU A 411 1.15 -46.49 12.25
N GLY A 412 1.76 -45.31 12.40
CA GLY A 412 2.51 -44.96 13.60
C GLY A 412 1.59 -44.60 14.77
N ARG A 413 2.20 -44.39 15.93
CA ARG A 413 1.50 -44.21 17.20
C ARG A 413 0.66 -42.95 17.26
N PHE A 414 -0.60 -43.14 17.63
CA PHE A 414 -1.65 -42.13 17.79
C PHE A 414 -1.84 -41.19 16.58
N PRO A 415 -2.38 -41.70 15.46
CA PRO A 415 -2.67 -40.89 14.29
C PRO A 415 -3.79 -39.86 14.60
N ARG A 416 -3.54 -38.56 14.32
CA ARG A 416 -4.49 -37.47 14.64
C ARG A 416 -4.90 -36.64 13.42
N ALA A 417 -3.98 -35.96 12.74
CA ALA A 417 -4.35 -35.12 11.59
C ALA A 417 -4.24 -35.91 10.28
N ILE A 418 -5.18 -35.69 9.36
CA ILE A 418 -5.18 -36.31 8.03
C ILE A 418 -5.31 -35.22 6.97
N VAL A 419 -4.47 -35.27 5.93
CA VAL A 419 -4.55 -34.39 4.76
C VAL A 419 -4.54 -35.25 3.50
N ALA A 420 -5.50 -35.02 2.60
CA ALA A 420 -5.47 -35.64 1.28
C ALA A 420 -4.51 -34.91 0.35
N SER A 421 -3.80 -35.66 -0.49
CA SER A 421 -3.08 -35.11 -1.64
C SER A 421 -4.01 -34.38 -2.61
N ALA A 422 -3.47 -33.38 -3.33
CA ALA A 422 -4.21 -32.68 -4.38
C ALA A 422 -4.73 -33.62 -5.50
N SER A 423 -3.99 -34.69 -5.77
CA SER A 423 -4.38 -35.77 -6.70
C SER A 423 -5.41 -36.75 -6.13
N HIS A 424 -5.72 -36.68 -4.83
CA HIS A 424 -6.59 -37.62 -4.12
C HIS A 424 -6.19 -39.09 -4.28
N ASP A 425 -4.89 -39.35 -4.49
CA ASP A 425 -4.32 -40.69 -4.68
C ASP A 425 -3.63 -41.24 -3.42
N ARG A 426 -3.36 -40.36 -2.45
CA ARG A 426 -2.75 -40.68 -1.15
C ARG A 426 -3.26 -39.78 -0.03
N LEU A 427 -3.15 -40.26 1.21
CA LEU A 427 -3.39 -39.55 2.46
C LEU A 427 -2.09 -39.39 3.23
N PHE A 428 -1.86 -38.20 3.78
CA PHE A 428 -0.82 -37.94 4.76
C PHE A 428 -1.45 -37.98 6.14
N VAL A 429 -0.95 -38.84 7.03
CA VAL A 429 -1.50 -39.03 8.37
C VAL A 429 -0.43 -38.74 9.41
N LEU A 430 -0.67 -37.74 10.24
CA LEU A 430 0.26 -37.31 11.29
C LEU A 430 0.11 -38.21 12.52
N ASN A 431 1.18 -38.95 12.83
CA ASN A 431 1.32 -39.82 13.98
C ASN A 431 1.92 -39.00 15.13
N SER A 432 1.08 -38.67 16.09
CA SER A 432 1.35 -37.55 17.01
C SER A 432 2.36 -37.90 18.07
N VAL A 433 2.44 -39.17 18.45
CA VAL A 433 3.40 -39.66 19.45
C VAL A 433 4.71 -40.03 18.79
N ASP A 434 4.68 -40.67 17.62
CA ASP A 434 5.92 -41.05 16.91
C ASP A 434 6.63 -39.85 16.25
N ASP A 435 5.97 -38.69 16.16
CA ASP A 435 6.46 -37.50 15.45
C ASP A 435 6.80 -37.80 13.97
N THR A 436 5.91 -38.58 13.33
CA THR A 436 6.04 -38.99 11.92
C THR A 436 4.76 -38.74 11.14
N ILE A 437 4.88 -38.79 9.81
CA ILE A 437 3.73 -38.76 8.89
C ILE A 437 3.72 -40.05 8.08
N SER A 438 2.65 -40.83 8.18
CA SER A 438 2.43 -41.98 7.29
C SER A 438 1.81 -41.53 5.97
N VAL A 439 2.38 -41.94 4.84
CA VAL A 439 1.85 -41.69 3.49
C VAL A 439 1.10 -42.94 3.03
N VAL A 440 -0.23 -42.89 3.03
CA VAL A 440 -1.10 -44.04 2.72
C VAL A 440 -1.62 -43.93 1.29
N SER A 441 -1.47 -44.98 0.49
CA SER A 441 -2.01 -45.02 -0.87
C SER A 441 -3.51 -45.29 -0.89
N LEU A 442 -4.26 -44.49 -1.65
CA LEU A 442 -5.67 -44.74 -1.94
C LEU A 442 -5.85 -45.62 -3.18
N THR A 443 -4.90 -45.61 -4.12
CA THR A 443 -4.92 -46.44 -5.33
C THR A 443 -4.43 -47.87 -5.07
N GLN A 444 -3.54 -48.04 -4.10
CA GLN A 444 -3.00 -49.33 -3.64
C GLN A 444 -3.40 -49.62 -2.19
N TRP A 445 -4.61 -49.18 -1.80
CA TRP A 445 -5.10 -49.36 -0.44
C TRP A 445 -5.08 -50.84 -0.02
N PRO A 446 -4.70 -51.19 1.23
CA PRO A 446 -4.31 -50.32 2.36
C PRO A 446 -2.78 -50.15 2.54
N GLN A 447 -2.00 -49.89 1.47
CA GLN A 447 -0.54 -49.79 1.60
C GLN A 447 -0.06 -48.44 2.16
N VAL A 448 0.91 -48.49 3.09
CA VAL A 448 1.73 -47.34 3.51
C VAL A 448 2.94 -47.25 2.59
N LEU A 449 3.02 -46.18 1.81
CA LEU A 449 4.09 -45.93 0.83
C LEU A 449 5.38 -45.42 1.47
N ALA A 450 5.26 -44.63 2.53
CA ALA A 450 6.39 -44.03 3.23
C ALA A 450 6.01 -43.60 4.66
N THR A 451 7.03 -43.43 5.51
CA THR A 451 6.91 -42.79 6.83
C THR A 451 7.92 -41.65 6.89
N LEU A 452 7.43 -40.42 6.97
CA LEU A 452 8.23 -39.18 6.98
C LEU A 452 8.53 -38.80 8.43
N LYS A 453 9.78 -38.44 8.74
CA LYS A 453 10.19 -38.03 10.10
C LYS A 453 10.12 -36.52 10.25
N LEU A 454 9.47 -36.02 11.30
CA LEU A 454 9.41 -34.57 11.62
C LEU A 454 10.56 -34.11 12.52
N GLY A 455 11.08 -35.01 13.34
CA GLY A 455 12.18 -34.79 14.27
C GLY A 455 13.14 -35.98 14.30
N ASP A 456 14.10 -35.91 15.22
CA ASP A 456 15.13 -36.93 15.39
C ASP A 456 14.74 -37.99 16.45
N GLY A 457 13.67 -37.75 17.22
CA GLY A 457 13.10 -38.67 18.21
C GLY A 457 11.56 -38.70 18.18
N ASP A 458 10.94 -39.23 19.23
CA ASP A 458 9.48 -39.25 19.40
C ASP A 458 8.96 -38.05 20.23
N ALA A 459 7.64 -37.90 20.30
CA ALA A 459 6.95 -36.87 21.06
C ALA A 459 6.27 -37.42 22.33
N SER A 460 6.76 -38.54 22.88
CA SER A 460 6.16 -39.22 24.04
C SER A 460 6.12 -38.38 25.32
N GLY A 461 6.99 -37.36 25.43
CA GLY A 461 7.04 -36.41 26.54
C GLY A 461 6.23 -35.12 26.34
N VAL A 462 5.46 -34.98 25.26
CA VAL A 462 4.69 -33.77 24.95
C VAL A 462 3.19 -33.97 25.23
N ASP A 463 2.52 -32.93 25.74
CA ASP A 463 1.09 -32.98 26.03
C ASP A 463 0.24 -33.37 24.80
N PHE A 464 -0.57 -34.41 24.97
CA PHE A 464 -1.52 -34.91 23.95
C PHE A 464 -2.54 -33.87 23.49
N GLY A 465 -2.69 -32.77 24.24
CA GLY A 465 -3.57 -31.63 23.94
C GLY A 465 -2.99 -30.57 22.99
N ARG A 466 -1.76 -30.72 22.49
CA ARG A 466 -1.18 -29.75 21.54
C ARG A 466 -1.98 -29.68 20.23
N GLN A 467 -2.09 -28.48 19.67
CA GLN A 467 -2.61 -28.32 18.31
C GLN A 467 -1.55 -28.73 17.30
N LEU A 468 -1.97 -29.55 16.33
CA LEU A 468 -1.11 -30.07 15.29
C LEU A 468 -1.54 -29.45 13.98
N SER A 469 -0.61 -28.83 13.26
CA SER A 469 -0.86 -28.26 11.94
C SER A 469 -0.14 -29.09 10.89
N MET A 470 -0.91 -29.61 9.92
CA MET A 470 -0.41 -30.26 8.72
C MET A 470 -1.29 -29.84 7.55
N TRP A 471 -0.69 -29.38 6.45
CA TRP A 471 -1.43 -28.89 5.29
C TRP A 471 -0.58 -28.95 4.01
N LEU A 472 -1.22 -28.79 2.85
CA LEU A 472 -0.53 -28.71 1.57
C LEU A 472 -0.31 -27.26 1.14
N SER A 473 0.76 -27.02 0.38
CA SER A 473 0.86 -25.82 -0.46
C SER A 473 -0.29 -25.78 -1.47
N PRO A 474 -0.68 -24.60 -1.97
CA PRO A 474 -1.79 -24.47 -2.93
C PRO A 474 -1.62 -25.31 -4.20
N ASP A 475 -0.38 -25.48 -4.67
CA ASP A 475 -0.05 -26.30 -5.84
C ASP A 475 0.05 -27.80 -5.54
N GLY A 476 -0.13 -28.20 -4.27
CA GLY A 476 -0.05 -29.57 -3.80
C GLY A 476 1.35 -30.19 -3.83
N ARG A 477 2.40 -29.42 -4.15
CA ARG A 477 3.78 -29.91 -4.28
C ARG A 477 4.51 -30.05 -2.95
N ARG A 478 4.07 -29.32 -1.92
CA ARG A 478 4.67 -29.34 -0.59
C ARG A 478 3.65 -29.74 0.47
N LEU A 479 4.08 -30.61 1.37
CA LEU A 479 3.38 -30.90 2.62
C LEU A 479 4.11 -30.18 3.74
N TYR A 480 3.41 -29.30 4.43
CA TYR A 480 3.90 -28.61 5.61
C TYR A 480 3.37 -29.29 6.86
N ALA A 481 4.23 -29.43 7.87
CA ALA A 481 3.84 -29.94 9.17
C ALA A 481 4.67 -29.30 10.29
N ASN A 482 4.01 -28.95 11.40
CA ASN A 482 4.69 -28.46 12.59
C ASN A 482 5.52 -29.59 13.24
N SER A 483 6.82 -29.35 13.40
CA SER A 483 7.73 -30.17 14.19
C SER A 483 7.96 -29.53 15.55
N THR A 484 7.45 -30.17 16.61
CA THR A 484 7.60 -29.66 17.98
C THR A 484 9.04 -29.72 18.46
N GLN A 485 9.81 -30.73 18.03
CA GLN A 485 11.21 -30.84 18.44
C GLN A 485 12.07 -29.74 17.82
N ARG A 486 11.72 -29.30 16.60
CA ARG A 486 12.51 -28.32 15.85
C ARG A 486 12.06 -26.88 16.04
N GLY A 487 10.89 -26.65 16.63
CA GLY A 487 10.32 -25.29 16.72
C GLY A 487 10.14 -24.68 15.33
N ALA A 488 9.72 -25.49 14.35
CA ALA A 488 9.69 -25.12 12.95
C ALA A 488 8.60 -25.87 12.18
N ILE A 489 8.13 -25.27 11.08
CA ILE A 489 7.35 -25.97 10.07
C ILE A 489 8.31 -26.69 9.12
N VAL A 490 8.24 -28.02 9.06
CA VAL A 490 9.02 -28.83 8.11
C VAL A 490 8.22 -29.01 6.83
N ALA A 491 8.88 -28.88 5.69
CA ALA A 491 8.31 -29.04 4.37
C ALA A 491 8.82 -30.32 3.69
N PHE A 492 7.93 -31.11 3.11
CA PHE A 492 8.25 -32.30 2.30
C PHE A 492 7.75 -32.11 0.87
N ASP A 493 8.52 -32.59 -0.10
CA ASP A 493 8.07 -32.68 -1.48
C ASP A 493 7.10 -33.87 -1.60
N THR A 494 5.87 -33.61 -2.07
CA THR A 494 4.81 -34.62 -2.11
C THR A 494 5.02 -35.70 -3.17
N SER A 495 5.89 -35.45 -4.15
CA SER A 495 6.21 -36.41 -5.22
C SER A 495 7.30 -37.40 -4.81
N THR A 496 8.30 -36.92 -4.07
CA THR A 496 9.48 -37.71 -3.66
C THR A 496 9.45 -38.14 -2.21
N ASN A 497 8.57 -37.57 -1.38
CA ASN A 497 8.50 -37.74 0.07
C ASN A 497 9.78 -37.29 0.81
N GLN A 498 10.66 -36.52 0.17
CA GLN A 498 11.90 -36.03 0.76
C GLN A 498 11.69 -34.67 1.44
N PRO A 499 12.42 -34.37 2.53
CA PRO A 499 12.40 -33.03 3.13
C PRO A 499 13.00 -32.00 2.17
N VAL A 500 12.33 -30.85 2.03
CA VAL A 500 12.75 -29.74 1.15
C VAL A 500 13.35 -28.59 1.95
N GLY A 501 12.97 -28.46 3.22
CA GLY A 501 13.45 -27.41 4.10
C GLY A 501 12.59 -27.29 5.35
N SER A 502 12.93 -26.32 6.19
CA SER A 502 12.14 -25.95 7.36
C SER A 502 12.02 -24.44 7.46
N HIS A 503 10.88 -23.98 7.93
CA HIS A 503 10.59 -22.59 8.21
C HIS A 503 10.54 -22.41 9.74
N PRO A 504 11.45 -21.62 10.33
CA PRO A 504 11.39 -21.34 11.76
C PRO A 504 10.07 -20.64 12.07
N VAL A 505 9.50 -20.95 13.24
CA VAL A 505 8.36 -20.23 13.78
C VAL A 505 8.76 -19.55 15.08
N ASP A 506 8.00 -18.55 15.49
CA ASP A 506 8.23 -17.87 16.75
C ASP A 506 8.02 -18.84 17.92
N GLN A 507 8.67 -18.57 19.06
CA GLN A 507 8.58 -19.44 20.23
C GLN A 507 7.15 -19.58 20.76
N ASP A 508 6.30 -18.60 20.48
CA ASP A 508 4.91 -18.55 20.89
C ASP A 508 3.92 -18.94 19.77
N PHE A 509 4.41 -19.58 18.71
CA PHE A 509 3.57 -20.15 17.66
C PHE A 509 2.63 -21.22 18.21
N VAL A 510 1.36 -21.15 17.81
CA VAL A 510 0.30 -22.06 18.27
C VAL A 510 -0.22 -22.94 17.14
N GLN A 511 -0.61 -22.34 16.02
CA GLN A 511 -1.29 -23.04 14.92
C GLN A 511 -1.10 -22.33 13.58
N ALA A 512 -1.11 -23.13 12.50
CA ALA A 512 -1.30 -22.63 11.14
C ALA A 512 -2.67 -23.05 10.58
N VAL A 513 -3.37 -22.13 9.91
CA VAL A 513 -4.66 -22.35 9.26
C VAL A 513 -4.60 -21.88 7.81
N PRO A 514 -4.50 -22.79 6.81
CA PRO A 514 -4.46 -22.41 5.41
C PRO A 514 -5.82 -21.86 4.97
N ALA A 515 -5.84 -20.78 4.20
CA ALA A 515 -7.06 -20.31 3.58
C ALA A 515 -7.40 -21.16 2.35
N ALA A 516 -8.69 -21.49 2.19
CA ALA A 516 -9.17 -22.28 1.06
C ALA A 516 -8.95 -21.61 -0.31
N SER A 517 -8.80 -20.27 -0.36
CA SER A 517 -8.45 -19.55 -1.58
C SER A 517 -7.04 -19.86 -2.09
N GLY A 518 -6.16 -20.38 -1.23
CA GLY A 518 -4.76 -20.64 -1.56
C GLY A 518 -3.87 -19.39 -1.56
N ASP A 519 -4.43 -18.20 -1.25
CA ASP A 519 -3.67 -16.94 -1.27
C ASP A 519 -2.72 -16.78 -0.08
N GLY A 520 -2.96 -17.51 1.01
CA GLY A 520 -2.16 -17.41 2.22
C GLY A 520 -2.55 -18.40 3.31
N THR A 521 -1.77 -18.38 4.37
CA THR A 521 -1.98 -19.18 5.58
C THR A 521 -1.95 -18.25 6.78
N TRP A 522 -2.91 -18.41 7.69
CA TRP A 522 -2.87 -17.73 8.98
C TRP A 522 -1.90 -18.45 9.90
N PHE A 523 -0.90 -17.74 10.41
CA PHE A 523 -0.11 -18.17 11.55
C PHE A 523 -0.67 -17.48 12.79
N TYR A 524 -1.06 -18.29 13.77
CA TYR A 524 -1.55 -17.82 15.04
C TYR A 524 -0.46 -18.05 16.09
N ASP A 525 0.05 -16.96 16.63
CA ASP A 525 0.99 -16.90 17.73
C ASP A 525 0.24 -16.34 18.96
N THR A 526 0.73 -16.59 20.17
CA THR A 526 0.04 -16.06 21.37
C THR A 526 0.01 -14.53 21.43
N SER A 527 0.96 -13.88 20.76
CA SER A 527 1.12 -12.42 20.71
C SER A 527 0.66 -11.76 19.40
N SER A 528 0.48 -12.54 18.32
CA SER A 528 0.09 -11.99 17.02
C SER A 528 -0.64 -12.98 16.11
N VAL A 529 -1.41 -12.46 15.17
CA VAL A 529 -1.90 -13.21 14.02
C VAL A 529 -1.12 -12.73 12.79
N LYS A 530 -0.58 -13.64 11.98
CA LYS A 530 0.19 -13.31 10.78
C LYS A 530 -0.47 -13.90 9.54
N TRP A 531 -0.55 -13.13 8.47
CA TRP A 531 -0.87 -13.64 7.15
C TRP A 531 0.43 -13.95 6.42
N VAL A 532 0.68 -15.22 6.13
CA VAL A 532 1.89 -15.68 5.43
C VAL A 532 1.56 -16.17 4.04
N ASP A 533 2.50 -16.02 3.11
CA ASP A 533 2.40 -16.58 1.77
C ASP A 533 2.26 -18.10 1.82
N ALA A 534 1.29 -18.66 1.08
CA ALA A 534 0.96 -20.08 1.18
C ALA A 534 2.00 -21.02 0.55
N ALA A 535 2.91 -20.53 -0.28
CA ALA A 535 3.90 -21.34 -1.00
C ALA A 535 5.31 -21.30 -0.38
N ASN A 536 5.68 -20.21 0.28
CA ASN A 536 7.00 -20.05 0.90
C ASN A 536 6.96 -19.64 2.38
N LEU A 537 5.78 -19.43 2.95
CA LEU A 537 5.56 -19.07 4.36
C LEU A 537 6.23 -17.76 4.79
N THR A 538 6.52 -16.84 3.87
CA THR A 538 7.00 -15.49 4.23
C THR A 538 5.85 -14.65 4.79
N THR A 539 6.07 -13.98 5.92
CA THR A 539 5.08 -13.09 6.53
C THR A 539 4.80 -11.88 5.64
N LEU A 540 3.54 -11.74 5.23
CA LEU A 540 3.06 -10.62 4.43
C LEU A 540 2.45 -9.51 5.29
N LYS A 541 1.77 -9.89 6.39
CA LYS A 541 1.16 -8.96 7.36
C LYS A 541 1.19 -9.53 8.76
N THR A 542 1.37 -8.67 9.76
CA THR A 542 1.32 -9.01 11.17
C THR A 542 0.24 -8.18 11.87
N TYR A 543 -0.59 -8.85 12.66
CA TYR A 543 -1.69 -8.26 13.42
C TYR A 543 -1.43 -8.52 14.91
N PRO A 544 -0.94 -7.53 15.67
CA PRO A 544 -0.69 -7.70 17.10
C PRO A 544 -1.97 -8.02 17.86
N ILE A 545 -1.89 -8.94 18.81
CA ILE A 545 -3.00 -9.30 19.69
C ILE A 545 -2.94 -8.41 20.94
N CYS A 546 -4.02 -7.71 21.22
CA CYS A 546 -4.15 -6.82 22.36
C CYS A 546 -4.61 -7.56 23.62
N ARG A 547 -5.27 -8.70 23.48
CA ARG A 547 -5.75 -9.51 24.60
C ARG A 547 -5.16 -10.91 24.56
N THR A 548 -4.29 -11.19 25.52
CA THR A 548 -3.66 -12.51 25.69
C THR A 548 -4.64 -13.47 26.35
N SER A 549 -5.51 -14.10 25.57
CA SER A 549 -6.18 -15.37 25.93
C SER A 549 -6.96 -15.89 24.73
N VAL A 550 -6.35 -16.70 23.87
CA VAL A 550 -7.09 -17.42 22.82
C VAL A 550 -6.54 -18.83 22.70
N HIS A 551 -7.45 -19.80 22.62
CA HIS A 551 -7.10 -21.21 22.53
C HIS A 551 -7.63 -21.88 21.29
N ARG A 552 -8.61 -21.27 20.61
CA ARG A 552 -9.09 -21.73 19.31
C ARG A 552 -9.13 -20.57 18.34
N PHE A 553 -8.60 -20.84 17.15
CA PHE A 553 -8.46 -19.91 16.06
C PHE A 553 -8.84 -20.66 14.78
N ASP A 554 -9.66 -20.04 13.95
CA ASP A 554 -9.92 -20.50 12.59
C ASP A 554 -10.08 -19.31 11.63
N GLY A 555 -9.87 -19.54 10.34
CA GLY A 555 -9.96 -18.54 9.29
C GLY A 555 -11.02 -18.89 8.25
N SER A 556 -11.75 -17.87 7.80
CA SER A 556 -12.62 -18.01 6.62
C SER A 556 -11.81 -18.40 5.37
N GLY A 557 -12.47 -19.11 4.45
CA GLY A 557 -11.82 -19.63 3.25
C GLY A 557 -11.21 -18.55 2.34
N ASP A 558 -11.75 -17.32 2.36
CA ASP A 558 -11.25 -16.17 1.58
C ASP A 558 -10.26 -15.29 2.35
N GLY A 559 -9.88 -15.68 3.58
CA GLY A 559 -8.93 -14.94 4.42
C GLY A 559 -9.43 -13.57 4.90
N ARG A 560 -10.73 -13.27 4.82
CA ARG A 560 -11.27 -11.95 5.23
C ARG A 560 -11.69 -11.89 6.70
N LEU A 561 -12.10 -13.03 7.24
CA LEU A 561 -12.57 -13.20 8.61
C LEU A 561 -11.71 -14.22 9.36
N ILE A 562 -11.57 -14.00 10.66
CA ILE A 562 -11.09 -15.00 11.62
C ILE A 562 -12.15 -15.22 12.70
N ALA A 563 -12.19 -16.42 13.28
CA ALA A 563 -13.01 -16.75 14.43
C ALA A 563 -12.10 -17.12 15.60
N VAL A 564 -12.31 -16.50 16.76
CA VAL A 564 -11.48 -16.66 17.95
C VAL A 564 -12.31 -16.90 19.20
N ASN A 565 -11.81 -17.77 20.08
CA ASN A 565 -12.43 -18.05 21.37
C ASN A 565 -11.37 -18.11 22.49
N ALA A 566 -11.64 -17.39 23.57
CA ALA A 566 -10.80 -17.34 24.78
C ALA A 566 -11.21 -18.42 25.78
N TYR A 567 -10.28 -18.94 26.62
CA TYR A 567 -10.65 -19.97 27.61
C TYR A 567 -11.63 -19.46 28.66
N ALA A 568 -11.55 -18.18 29.02
CA ALA A 568 -12.41 -17.56 30.02
C ALA A 568 -13.74 -17.04 29.43
N ASP A 569 -13.86 -16.95 28.10
CA ASP A 569 -15.05 -16.42 27.42
C ASP A 569 -15.78 -17.58 26.70
N PRO A 570 -17.02 -17.92 27.09
CA PRO A 570 -17.80 -18.93 26.38
C PRO A 570 -18.26 -18.45 24.98
N SER A 571 -17.98 -17.19 24.61
CA SER A 571 -18.39 -16.59 23.35
C SER A 571 -17.31 -16.74 22.28
N LEU A 572 -17.73 -17.17 21.11
CA LEU A 572 -16.94 -17.14 19.88
C LEU A 572 -17.09 -15.76 19.24
N ARG A 573 -15.96 -15.11 18.92
CA ARG A 573 -15.95 -13.82 18.23
C ARG A 573 -15.45 -13.97 16.80
N VAL A 574 -16.10 -13.27 15.88
CA VAL A 574 -15.69 -13.21 14.47
C VAL A 574 -15.16 -11.82 14.19
N ILE A 575 -13.97 -11.74 13.62
CA ILE A 575 -13.24 -10.50 13.41
C ILE A 575 -12.97 -10.32 11.92
N LYS A 576 -13.24 -9.13 11.40
CA LYS A 576 -12.93 -8.76 10.03
C LYS A 576 -11.52 -8.21 9.94
N MET A 577 -10.66 -8.84 9.14
CA MET A 577 -9.22 -8.54 9.13
C MET A 577 -8.88 -7.18 8.49
N ALA A 578 -9.73 -6.69 7.59
CA ALA A 578 -9.55 -5.38 6.97
C ALA A 578 -9.67 -4.24 7.99
N THR A 579 -10.67 -4.32 8.87
CA THR A 579 -10.95 -3.31 9.89
C THR A 579 -10.41 -3.65 11.27
N ARG A 580 -10.00 -4.91 11.48
CA ARG A 580 -9.56 -5.49 12.76
C ARG A 580 -10.64 -5.42 13.85
N ARG A 581 -11.91 -5.34 13.43
CA ARG A 581 -13.07 -5.18 14.32
C ARG A 581 -13.84 -6.48 14.45
N THR A 582 -14.38 -6.69 15.64
CA THR A 582 -15.38 -7.72 15.87
C THR A 582 -16.64 -7.39 15.05
N VAL A 583 -17.12 -8.36 14.28
CA VAL A 583 -18.31 -8.28 13.41
C VAL A 583 -19.37 -9.32 13.77
N GLY A 584 -19.14 -10.10 14.81
CA GLY A 584 -20.09 -11.08 15.35
C GLY A 584 -19.59 -11.70 16.64
N GLU A 585 -20.51 -12.00 17.54
CA GLU A 585 -20.25 -12.68 18.81
C GLU A 585 -21.37 -13.68 19.09
N PHE A 586 -21.00 -14.91 19.42
CA PHE A 586 -21.90 -16.06 19.48
C PHE A 586 -21.61 -16.92 20.71
N PRO A 587 -22.61 -17.21 21.55
CA PRO A 587 -22.42 -18.11 22.69
C PRO A 587 -22.24 -19.56 22.22
N VAL A 588 -21.24 -20.25 22.76
CA VAL A 588 -20.99 -21.68 22.51
C VAL A 588 -20.94 -22.43 23.83
N ALA A 589 -21.77 -23.46 23.96
CA ALA A 589 -21.88 -24.24 25.20
C ALA A 589 -20.54 -24.90 25.58
N GLY A 590 -20.00 -24.51 26.74
CA GLY A 590 -18.72 -25.01 27.24
C GLY A 590 -17.48 -24.46 26.51
N GLY A 591 -17.65 -23.46 25.63
CA GLY A 591 -16.59 -22.97 24.75
C GLY A 591 -16.41 -23.83 23.50
N ALA A 592 -15.83 -23.25 22.45
CA ALA A 592 -15.61 -23.95 21.20
C ALA A 592 -14.32 -24.79 21.26
N SER A 593 -14.36 -26.05 20.82
CA SER A 593 -13.18 -26.92 20.66
C SER A 593 -12.64 -26.91 19.22
N GLN A 594 -13.50 -26.63 18.24
CA GLN A 594 -13.16 -26.34 16.85
C GLN A 594 -14.25 -25.47 16.24
N VAL A 595 -13.87 -24.59 15.32
CA VAL A 595 -14.79 -23.81 14.50
C VAL A 595 -14.40 -24.01 13.04
N ILE A 596 -15.39 -24.05 12.15
CA ILE A 596 -15.20 -23.91 10.70
C ILE A 596 -16.26 -22.98 10.11
N PHE A 597 -15.88 -22.23 9.07
CA PHE A 597 -16.82 -21.44 8.28
C PHE A 597 -17.51 -22.30 7.21
N SER A 598 -18.77 -21.99 6.90
CA SER A 598 -19.40 -22.44 5.67
C SER A 598 -18.70 -21.82 4.45
N HIS A 599 -18.82 -22.46 3.27
CA HIS A 599 -18.21 -21.96 2.04
C HIS A 599 -18.64 -20.54 1.65
N ASP A 600 -19.84 -20.11 2.05
CA ASP A 600 -20.38 -18.77 1.80
C ASP A 600 -20.07 -17.77 2.93
N ASN A 601 -19.34 -18.18 3.97
CA ASN A 601 -19.02 -17.41 5.18
C ASN A 601 -20.26 -16.89 5.94
N ARG A 602 -21.46 -17.41 5.71
CA ARG A 602 -22.70 -16.96 6.38
C ARG A 602 -23.01 -17.73 7.66
N THR A 603 -22.49 -18.95 7.78
CA THR A 603 -22.71 -19.83 8.93
C THR A 603 -21.36 -20.26 9.51
N LEU A 604 -21.23 -20.22 10.83
CA LEU A 604 -20.15 -20.91 11.53
C LEU A 604 -20.68 -22.20 12.15
N PHE A 605 -19.89 -23.25 12.05
CA PHE A 605 -20.12 -24.49 12.75
C PHE A 605 -19.11 -24.57 13.90
N ALA A 606 -19.59 -24.68 15.13
CA ALA A 606 -18.74 -24.74 16.30
C ALA A 606 -18.98 -26.05 17.06
N LEU A 607 -17.93 -26.84 17.23
CA LEU A 607 -17.95 -27.95 18.18
C LEU A 607 -17.82 -27.38 19.59
N GLY A 608 -18.79 -27.64 20.46
CA GLY A 608 -18.75 -27.27 21.86
C GLY A 608 -18.00 -28.32 22.69
N ALA A 609 -17.21 -27.88 23.67
CA ALA A 609 -16.53 -28.79 24.60
C ALA A 609 -17.52 -29.63 25.44
N ALA A 610 -18.79 -29.20 25.50
CA ALA A 610 -19.90 -29.94 26.13
C ALA A 610 -20.49 -31.07 25.27
N GLY A 611 -19.87 -31.43 24.13
CA GLY A 611 -20.36 -32.54 23.30
C GLY A 611 -21.40 -32.13 22.25
N THR A 612 -21.42 -30.85 21.88
CA THR A 612 -22.44 -30.28 20.99
C THR A 612 -21.84 -29.76 19.68
N LEU A 613 -22.69 -29.60 18.67
CA LEU A 613 -22.41 -28.87 17.45
C LEU A 613 -23.42 -27.73 17.33
N SER A 614 -22.93 -26.49 17.26
CA SER A 614 -23.73 -25.28 17.07
C SER A 614 -23.68 -24.79 15.62
N PHE A 615 -24.85 -24.40 15.10
CA PHE A 615 -25.05 -23.76 13.81
C PHE A 615 -25.31 -22.26 14.02
N LEU A 616 -24.27 -21.45 13.88
CA LEU A 616 -24.25 -20.04 14.21
C LEU A 616 -24.40 -19.20 12.94
N SER A 617 -25.37 -18.31 12.89
CA SER A 617 -25.67 -17.48 11.71
C SER A 617 -25.02 -16.12 11.86
N MET A 618 -24.23 -15.66 10.88
CA MET A 618 -23.58 -14.34 10.94
C MET A 618 -24.57 -13.18 11.12
N ASP A 619 -25.79 -13.33 10.61
CA ASP A 619 -26.87 -12.33 10.76
C ASP A 619 -27.54 -12.30 12.15
N ARG A 620 -27.15 -13.18 13.07
CA ARG A 620 -27.78 -13.34 14.40
C ARG A 620 -26.71 -13.40 15.49
N SER A 621 -26.09 -12.26 15.78
CA SER A 621 -25.08 -12.14 16.84
C SER A 621 -25.61 -11.44 18.09
N LEU A 622 -24.89 -11.60 19.19
CA LEU A 622 -25.02 -10.73 20.37
C LEU A 622 -24.65 -9.28 20.02
N ASP A 623 -24.94 -8.35 20.94
CA ASP A 623 -24.42 -6.98 20.81
C ASP A 623 -22.94 -6.91 21.20
N TYR A 624 -22.09 -7.18 20.21
CA TYR A 624 -20.63 -7.14 20.35
C TYR A 624 -20.05 -5.73 20.49
N LEU A 625 -20.87 -4.67 20.42
CA LEU A 625 -20.45 -3.30 20.73
C LEU A 625 -20.68 -2.94 22.21
N GLN A 626 -21.55 -3.67 22.92
CA GLN A 626 -21.85 -3.41 24.33
C GLN A 626 -21.01 -4.25 25.31
N GLY A 627 -20.17 -5.16 24.79
CA GLY A 627 -19.29 -6.02 25.59
C GLY A 627 -18.41 -5.22 26.56
N THR A 628 -18.43 -5.63 27.82
CA THR A 628 -17.80 -5.03 29.00
C THR A 628 -16.37 -4.57 28.76
N GLY A 629 -16.14 -3.27 28.52
CA GLY A 629 -14.90 -2.52 28.87
C GLY A 629 -13.54 -2.93 28.28
N ASP A 630 -13.38 -4.07 27.62
CA ASP A 630 -12.06 -4.69 27.54
C ASP A 630 -11.33 -4.51 26.16
N GLY A 631 -11.90 -3.80 25.17
CA GLY A 631 -11.23 -3.48 23.87
C GLY A 631 -11.29 -4.55 22.75
N GLU A 632 -10.69 -4.31 21.58
CA GLU A 632 -10.67 -5.30 20.47
C GLU A 632 -9.63 -6.42 20.72
N PHE A 633 -9.83 -7.60 20.11
CA PHE A 633 -8.85 -8.69 20.17
C PHE A 633 -7.55 -8.32 19.44
N LEU A 634 -7.66 -7.79 18.21
CA LEU A 634 -6.53 -7.27 17.46
C LEU A 634 -6.30 -5.81 17.80
N CYS A 635 -5.04 -5.42 17.94
CA CYS A 635 -4.71 -4.03 18.17
C CYS A 635 -5.06 -3.16 16.97
N ALA A 636 -5.53 -1.94 17.28
CA ALA A 636 -5.65 -0.88 16.30
C ALA A 636 -4.31 -0.68 15.59
N ALA A 637 -4.33 -0.36 14.30
CA ALA A 637 -3.13 0.08 13.61
C ALA A 637 -2.60 1.32 14.35
N SER A 638 -1.38 1.29 14.88
CA SER A 638 -0.76 2.47 15.45
C SER A 638 -0.62 3.54 14.36
N ALA A 639 -0.91 4.80 14.72
CA ALA A 639 -0.72 5.94 13.82
C ALA A 639 0.76 6.17 13.48
N ASP A 640 1.66 5.65 14.32
CA ASP A 640 3.08 5.52 14.03
C ASP A 640 3.27 4.18 13.33
N GLY A 641 3.51 4.25 12.02
CA GLY A 641 3.49 3.12 11.12
C GLY A 641 4.41 1.97 11.53
N GLU A 642 4.18 0.83 10.89
CA GLU A 642 5.13 -0.27 10.73
C GLU A 642 6.44 0.28 10.13
N ALA A 643 7.24 0.96 10.94
CA ALA A 643 8.65 1.12 10.72
C ALA A 643 9.21 -0.28 10.87
N GLY A 644 9.38 -0.98 9.74
CA GLY A 644 10.20 -2.16 9.66
C GLY A 644 11.49 -1.89 10.41
N GLY A 645 11.73 -2.68 11.44
CA GLY A 645 12.98 -2.69 12.17
C GLY A 645 14.07 -3.21 11.25
N ASP A 646 14.69 -2.31 10.49
CA ASP A 646 16.11 -2.39 10.21
C ASP A 646 16.79 -1.47 11.23
N GLY A 647 17.10 -2.05 12.39
CA GLY A 647 17.94 -1.47 13.41
C GLY A 647 19.27 -2.22 13.45
N THR A 648 20.33 -1.48 13.10
CA THR A 648 21.78 -1.78 13.07
C THR A 648 22.33 -2.57 11.90
#